data_AF-A0A8B8FGT2-F1
#
_entry.id   AF-A0A8B8FGT2-F1
#
_cell.length_a   1.000
_cell.length_b   1.000
_cell.length_c   1.000
_cell.angle_alpha   90.00
_cell.angle_beta   90.00
_cell.angle_gamma   90.00
#
_symmetry.space_group_name_H-M   'P 1'
#
loop_
_entity.id
_entity.type
_entity.pdbx_description
1 polymer ?
#
loop_
_entity_poly.entity_id
_entity_poly.type
_entity_poly.pdbx_seq_one_letter_code
_entity_poly.pdbx_strand_id
1 'polypeptide(L)'
;MPNISTAENNETVNSWKSLEGRRIIDVKYVFESIQSIKHLRFDCTFRDLKFSKETRSGFFSSFYFDCKMCGAQEIVKSENPNGQIVNVNMAMVSSIVNTGQGYSQLEEFSATMNMPNMSNKLYQDYHNNIFKHLNDLAWKEMLIAGQEEARLAIEKGEVDHLGRPKIAVVADGAWSKRSYKTKYNALSGVACIIGAKTKKVIFCGVRNKYCCICQLAENRNEKPQEHVCFKNWNSASTAMEADIIAEGFKQSLHMHNVVYSQLIGDGDSSIMKRLRLEKPYGTNVIIKKVECTNHLLRNYINRLRDISGKRKNDKGNVIPGCYRKVVHDRLLRLRYAVTEAIKYRRLEQTDHTYETALDLLKADITNGPNHVFGDHSKCQSYFCEGQKKGEENIVPDLKNYGVWDDICRARNLLTYHTESLMYGYNNNSAELYNSILTKFVGGKRVNFSLKGSYQLRCNAAVTAYNSGPNRLSLFNKHLTNKSPGRFIKMYIKRQVVTVETRRRRRYLFSGPKNRTKSTTIGGPDENYGNVSHDPFSELTAVEIQQLKMKFMENLKLTEKQIQDLEMKTKRQHQCDEWHLERKKRLTASVFGKLCKMRQTTSRDKVIKEMLYGTFSGNAATRYGIAHEDMAKEELEKIIGKKIENAGLFVDTNLQFLAASPDGLIDNDSLVEIKCPASAKKFYSRRRNFNE
;
A
#
# COMPACT_ATOMS: atom_id res chain seq x y z
N MET A 1 3.40 -3.97 41.89
CA MET A 1 4.75 -3.49 42.28
C MET A 1 5.75 -4.56 41.92
N PRO A 2 6.74 -4.23 41.09
CA PRO A 2 8.12 -4.63 41.33
C PRO A 2 9.05 -3.40 41.33
N ASN A 3 10.11 -3.50 42.13
CA ASN A 3 11.12 -2.47 42.39
C ASN A 3 11.71 -1.87 41.11
N ILE A 4 11.60 -0.54 41.00
CA ILE A 4 12.42 0.26 40.09
C ILE A 4 13.81 0.31 40.71
N SER A 5 14.71 -0.56 40.24
CA SER A 5 16.13 -0.42 40.50
C SER A 5 16.60 0.86 39.80
N THR A 6 17.04 1.83 40.61
CA THR A 6 17.73 3.04 40.19
C THR A 6 19.02 2.66 39.47
N ALA A 7 18.97 2.58 38.14
CA ALA A 7 20.18 2.63 37.33
C ALA A 7 20.73 4.05 37.45
N GLU A 8 21.94 4.18 37.99
CA GLU A 8 22.71 5.41 38.05
C GLU A 8 22.95 5.93 36.63
N ASN A 9 22.13 6.89 36.21
CA ASN A 9 22.36 7.63 34.97
C ASN A 9 23.50 8.62 35.22
N ASN A 10 24.64 8.37 34.56
CA ASN A 10 25.69 9.37 34.34
C ASN A 10 25.15 10.50 33.45
N GLU A 11 24.31 11.36 34.00
CA GLU A 11 23.89 12.62 33.39
C GLU A 11 25.09 13.58 33.39
N THR A 12 25.45 14.12 32.24
CA THR A 12 26.43 15.23 32.16
C THR A 12 25.79 16.48 32.75
N VAL A 13 25.94 16.66 34.06
CA VAL A 13 25.45 17.82 34.80
C VAL A 13 26.46 18.94 34.66
N ASN A 14 26.14 19.94 33.84
CA ASN A 14 26.97 21.14 33.71
C ASN A 14 26.57 22.15 34.80
N SER A 15 27.55 22.64 35.56
CA SER A 15 27.39 23.64 36.62
C SER A 15 27.78 25.02 36.11
N TRP A 16 26.89 26.01 36.27
CA TRP A 16 27.09 27.38 35.81
C TRP A 16 26.98 28.36 36.98
N LYS A 17 27.89 29.35 37.02
CA LYS A 17 27.93 30.39 38.08
C LYS A 17 27.15 31.66 37.71
N SER A 18 26.81 31.86 36.44
CA SER A 18 25.97 32.97 35.96
C SER A 18 24.64 32.46 35.39
N LEU A 19 23.58 33.25 35.55
CA LEU A 19 22.27 33.00 34.94
C LEU A 19 22.16 33.79 33.63
N GLU A 20 22.32 33.10 32.50
CA GLU A 20 22.24 33.69 31.17
C GLU A 20 21.22 32.98 30.28
N GLY A 21 20.60 33.73 29.37
CA GLY A 21 19.58 33.25 28.43
C GLY A 21 18.23 32.94 29.07
N ARG A 22 17.34 32.31 28.30
CA ARG A 22 15.99 31.93 28.72
C ARG A 22 15.95 30.49 29.24
N ARG A 23 14.96 30.16 30.06
CA ARG A 23 14.67 28.79 30.56
C ARG A 23 13.20 28.45 30.37
N ILE A 24 12.91 27.16 30.23
CA ILE A 24 11.55 26.63 30.24
C ILE A 24 11.23 26.23 31.68
N ILE A 25 10.17 26.80 32.24
CA ILE A 25 9.75 26.53 33.63
C ILE A 25 8.26 26.20 33.71
N ASP A 26 7.89 25.35 34.67
CA ASP A 26 6.53 25.26 35.18
C ASP A 26 6.31 26.40 36.17
N VAL A 27 5.66 27.46 35.70
CA VAL A 27 5.45 28.71 36.44
C VAL A 27 4.78 28.44 37.79
N LYS A 28 3.77 27.55 37.83
CA LYS A 28 3.04 27.26 39.07
C LYS A 28 3.99 26.61 40.08
N TYR A 29 4.69 25.57 39.66
CA TYR A 29 5.60 24.84 40.54
C TYR A 29 6.75 25.71 41.06
N VAL A 30 7.35 26.54 40.20
CA VAL A 30 8.45 27.43 40.61
C VAL A 30 7.97 28.44 41.65
N PHE A 31 6.80 29.05 41.46
CA PHE A 31 6.27 30.03 42.42
C PHE A 31 5.87 29.37 43.74
N GLU A 32 5.24 28.20 43.71
CA GLU A 32 4.93 27.42 44.93
C GLU A 32 6.21 26.99 45.65
N SER A 33 7.25 26.58 44.92
CA SER A 33 8.55 26.23 45.49
C SER A 33 9.19 27.43 46.19
N ILE A 34 9.17 28.61 45.56
CA ILE A 34 9.69 29.84 46.15
C ILE A 34 8.91 30.24 47.40
N GLN A 35 7.57 30.12 47.38
CA GLN A 35 6.71 30.44 48.52
C GLN A 35 6.88 29.47 49.69
N SER A 36 7.27 28.22 49.42
CA SER A 36 7.48 27.19 50.44
C SER A 36 8.77 27.37 51.26
N ILE A 37 9.68 28.24 50.81
CA ILE A 37 10.95 28.47 51.50
C ILE A 37 10.71 29.30 52.75
N LYS A 38 10.88 28.67 53.92
CA LYS A 38 10.92 29.31 55.23
C LYS A 38 11.93 28.61 56.14
N HIS A 39 12.90 29.36 56.65
CA HIS A 39 13.91 28.83 57.57
C HIS A 39 13.56 29.19 59.01
N LEU A 40 13.24 28.18 59.83
CA LEU A 40 12.76 28.33 61.22
C LEU A 40 13.67 29.16 62.13
N ARG A 41 14.98 29.20 61.88
CA ARG A 41 15.96 29.79 62.80
C ARG A 41 15.99 31.32 62.79
N PHE A 42 15.65 31.95 61.66
CA PHE A 42 15.72 33.40 61.47
C PHE A 42 14.57 33.96 60.60
N ASP A 43 13.50 33.17 60.40
CA ASP A 43 12.37 33.48 59.51
C ASP A 43 12.79 33.92 58.10
N CYS A 44 13.84 33.28 57.56
CA CYS A 44 14.39 33.65 56.26
C CYS A 44 13.41 33.34 55.14
N THR A 45 13.36 34.23 54.17
CA THR A 45 12.53 34.12 52.96
C THR A 45 13.40 34.08 51.70
N PHE A 46 12.77 33.99 50.53
CA PHE A 46 13.48 34.06 49.25
C PHE A 46 14.30 35.35 49.05
N ARG A 47 14.00 36.44 49.76
CA ARG A 47 14.78 37.69 49.69
C ARG A 47 16.18 37.54 50.30
N ASP A 48 16.34 36.62 51.25
CA ASP A 48 17.58 36.39 52.00
C ASP A 48 18.52 35.41 51.29
N LEU A 49 18.05 34.85 50.17
CA LEU A 49 18.75 33.84 49.37
C LEU A 49 19.58 34.49 48.27
N LYS A 50 20.83 34.05 48.14
CA LYS A 50 21.72 34.41 47.04
C LYS A 50 21.85 33.24 46.07
N PHE A 51 21.69 33.49 44.78
CA PHE A 51 21.97 32.49 43.77
C PHE A 51 23.43 32.03 43.85
N SER A 52 23.63 30.71 43.82
CA SER A 52 24.93 30.05 43.97
C SER A 52 25.39 29.45 42.65
N LYS A 53 24.58 28.54 42.10
CA LYS A 53 24.85 27.85 40.83
C LYS A 53 23.57 27.32 40.20
N GLU A 54 23.66 27.05 38.91
CA GLU A 54 22.65 26.31 38.16
C GLU A 54 23.25 24.97 37.71
N THR A 55 22.53 23.88 37.94
CA THR A 55 22.84 22.58 37.32
C THR A 55 21.78 22.26 36.27
N ARG A 56 22.22 21.84 35.07
CA ARG A 56 21.30 21.57 33.95
C ARG A 56 21.38 20.14 33.44
N SER A 57 20.22 19.61 33.07
CA SER A 57 20.05 18.36 32.32
C SER A 57 19.12 18.63 31.13
N GLY A 58 19.70 18.99 29.99
CA GLY A 58 18.94 19.45 28.83
C GLY A 58 18.21 20.77 29.10
N PHE A 59 16.88 20.76 28.97
CA PHE A 59 15.99 21.88 29.27
C PHE A 59 15.54 21.92 30.74
N PHE A 60 15.87 20.90 31.53
CA PHE A 60 15.63 20.88 32.97
C PHE A 60 16.76 21.59 33.72
N SER A 61 16.40 22.43 34.69
CA SER A 61 17.34 23.23 35.49
C SER A 61 17.05 23.10 36.98
N SER A 62 18.10 23.00 37.79
CA SER A 62 18.01 23.15 39.25
C SER A 62 18.85 24.35 39.67
N PHE A 63 18.19 25.31 40.33
CA PHE A 63 18.77 26.55 40.80
C PHE A 63 19.09 26.42 42.29
N TYR A 64 20.35 26.59 42.64
CA TYR A 64 20.84 26.51 44.01
C TYR A 64 20.96 27.91 44.58
N PHE A 65 20.44 28.08 45.79
CA PHE A 65 20.47 29.33 46.51
C PHE A 65 21.03 29.11 47.91
N ASP A 66 21.95 29.97 48.33
CA ASP A 66 22.53 29.94 49.67
C ASP A 66 21.93 31.09 50.49
N CYS A 67 21.39 30.78 51.67
CA CYS A 67 20.79 31.78 52.56
C CYS A 67 21.89 32.59 53.25
N LYS A 68 21.86 33.91 53.12
CA LYS A 68 22.85 34.80 53.75
C LYS A 68 22.73 34.86 55.28
N MET A 69 21.57 34.54 55.83
CA MET A 69 21.28 34.68 57.26
C MET A 69 21.59 33.39 58.02
N CYS A 70 21.06 32.26 57.56
CA CYS A 70 21.14 30.99 58.28
C CYS A 70 22.14 29.98 57.66
N GLY A 71 22.67 30.27 56.47
CA GLY A 71 23.59 29.38 55.75
C GLY A 71 22.92 28.17 55.09
N ALA A 72 21.59 28.00 55.21
CA ALA A 72 20.88 26.89 54.56
C ALA A 72 20.90 27.02 53.02
N GLN A 73 20.95 25.89 52.34
CA GLN A 73 20.90 25.81 50.88
C GLN A 73 19.53 25.34 50.42
N GLU A 74 18.93 26.10 49.49
CA GLU A 74 17.65 25.82 48.88
C GLU A 74 17.81 25.48 47.40
N ILE A 75 16.99 24.55 46.91
CA ILE A 75 17.02 24.10 45.52
C ILE A 75 15.64 24.32 44.89
N VAL A 76 15.55 25.24 43.94
CA VAL A 76 14.35 25.46 43.14
C VAL A 76 14.54 24.78 41.79
N LYS A 77 13.66 23.84 41.44
CA LYS A 77 13.70 23.10 40.17
C LYS A 77 12.80 23.77 39.13
N SER A 78 13.15 23.70 37.85
CA SER A 78 12.40 24.32 36.75
C SER A 78 11.04 23.67 36.50
N GLU A 79 10.87 22.40 36.86
CA GLU A 79 9.59 21.68 36.83
C GLU A 79 9.56 20.66 37.98
N ASN A 80 8.35 20.20 38.32
CA ASN A 80 8.19 19.17 39.35
C ASN A 80 8.73 17.81 38.85
N PRO A 81 9.76 17.23 39.49
CA PRO A 81 10.29 15.92 39.10
C PRO A 81 9.28 14.78 39.27
N ASN A 82 8.36 14.94 40.23
CA ASN A 82 7.26 14.01 40.51
C ASN A 82 5.96 14.50 39.86
N GLY A 83 6.06 15.41 38.88
CA GLY A 83 4.95 15.99 38.16
C GLY A 83 4.12 14.95 37.43
N GLN A 84 2.84 15.27 37.22
CA GLN A 84 1.90 14.38 36.53
C GLN A 84 1.97 14.48 34.99
N ILE A 85 2.77 15.41 34.48
CA ILE A 85 2.96 15.70 33.07
C ILE A 85 4.29 15.12 32.59
N VAL A 86 4.39 14.84 31.29
CA VAL A 86 5.64 14.42 30.67
C VAL A 86 6.71 15.48 30.91
N ASN A 87 7.89 15.07 31.39
CA ASN A 87 8.98 15.98 31.70
C ASN A 87 9.42 16.81 30.48
N VAL A 88 10.06 17.95 30.73
CA VAL A 88 10.37 18.95 29.69
C VAL A 88 11.23 18.38 28.56
N ASN A 89 12.21 17.53 28.89
CA ASN A 89 13.11 16.93 27.91
C ASN A 89 12.38 15.95 26.98
N MET A 90 11.58 15.03 27.55
CA MET A 90 10.78 14.07 26.79
C MET A 90 9.71 14.78 25.96
N ALA A 91 9.09 15.84 26.51
CA ALA A 91 8.13 16.67 25.79
C ALA A 91 8.78 17.40 24.59
N MET A 92 10.00 17.93 24.77
CA MET A 92 10.74 18.61 23.71
C MET A 92 11.13 17.63 22.59
N VAL A 93 11.77 16.51 22.91
CA VAL A 93 12.18 15.52 21.90
C VAL A 93 10.96 14.93 21.18
N SER A 94 9.87 14.63 21.90
CA SER A 94 8.61 14.18 21.30
C SER A 94 8.01 15.23 20.36
N SER A 95 8.11 16.51 20.71
CA SER A 95 7.65 17.62 19.87
C SER A 95 8.44 17.71 18.56
N ILE A 96 9.77 17.61 18.63
CA ILE A 96 10.68 17.60 17.47
C ILE A 96 10.38 16.42 16.52
N VAL A 97 10.10 15.23 17.06
CA VAL A 97 9.67 14.08 16.25
C VAL A 97 8.31 14.35 15.59
N ASN A 98 7.35 14.90 16.34
CA ASN A 98 5.99 15.19 15.85
C ASN A 98 5.93 16.30 14.79
N THR A 99 6.93 17.20 14.75
CA THR A 99 7.08 18.24 13.72
C THR A 99 7.91 17.79 12.53
N GLY A 100 8.50 16.59 12.57
CA GLY A 100 9.32 16.05 11.48
C GLY A 100 10.75 16.60 11.45
N GLN A 101 11.21 17.16 12.56
CA GLN A 101 12.53 17.79 12.73
C GLN A 101 13.50 16.84 13.44
N GLY A 102 14.80 17.15 13.42
CA GLY A 102 15.87 16.42 14.13
C GLY A 102 16.64 17.31 15.11
N TYR A 103 17.75 16.78 15.64
CA TYR A 103 18.59 17.47 16.61
C TYR A 103 19.11 18.83 16.12
N SER A 104 19.58 18.93 14.87
CA SER A 104 20.10 20.18 14.32
C SER A 104 19.04 21.31 14.29
N GLN A 105 17.77 20.97 14.01
CA GLN A 105 16.69 21.97 14.07
C GLN A 105 16.32 22.35 15.50
N LEU A 106 16.47 21.43 16.46
CA LEU A 106 16.30 21.75 17.88
C LEU A 106 17.39 22.72 18.36
N GLU A 107 18.63 22.52 17.90
CA GLU A 107 19.76 23.40 18.21
C GLU A 107 19.54 24.82 17.65
N GLU A 108 19.14 24.93 16.39
CA GLU A 108 18.78 26.20 15.75
C GLU A 108 17.62 26.90 16.47
N PHE A 109 16.59 26.14 16.87
CA PHE A 109 15.46 26.66 17.64
C PHE A 109 15.91 27.22 19.00
N SER A 110 16.72 26.46 19.75
CA SER A 110 17.24 26.89 21.05
C SER A 110 18.13 28.13 20.93
N ALA A 111 19.03 28.17 19.95
CA ALA A 111 19.90 29.31 19.71
C ALA A 111 19.09 30.58 19.40
N THR A 112 18.08 30.47 18.52
CA THR A 112 17.21 31.59 18.15
C THR A 112 16.42 32.14 19.34
N MET A 113 16.03 31.27 20.26
CA MET A 113 15.32 31.65 21.47
C MET A 113 16.23 32.14 22.60
N ASN A 114 17.55 32.19 22.37
CA ASN A 114 18.57 32.43 23.40
C ASN A 114 18.40 31.47 24.60
N MET A 115 18.16 30.19 24.31
CA MET A 115 17.99 29.13 25.29
C MET A 115 19.13 28.11 25.20
N PRO A 116 19.59 27.54 26.32
CA PRO A 116 20.49 26.41 26.28
C PRO A 116 19.82 25.19 25.66
N ASN A 117 20.57 24.43 24.86
CA ASN A 117 20.13 23.17 24.30
C ASN A 117 20.61 21.96 25.13
N MET A 118 19.97 20.82 24.93
CA MET A 118 20.48 19.52 25.37
C MET A 118 21.63 19.04 24.50
N SER A 119 22.52 18.21 25.05
CA SER A 119 23.57 17.56 24.26
C SER A 119 22.98 16.55 23.27
N ASN A 120 23.70 16.26 22.18
CA ASN A 120 23.27 15.24 21.23
C ASN A 120 23.10 13.87 21.91
N LYS A 121 24.00 13.51 22.84
CA LYS A 121 23.92 12.27 23.63
C LYS A 121 22.58 12.18 24.36
N LEU A 122 22.26 13.20 25.16
CA LEU A 122 21.01 13.24 25.91
C LEU A 122 19.78 13.21 24.99
N TYR A 123 19.84 13.92 23.85
CA TYR A 123 18.79 13.84 22.83
C TYR A 123 18.58 12.41 22.31
N GLN A 124 19.66 11.67 22.00
CA GLN A 124 19.55 10.29 21.53
C GLN A 124 18.95 9.37 22.61
N ASP A 125 19.29 9.58 23.88
CA ASP A 125 18.75 8.78 24.99
C ASP A 125 17.24 8.95 25.12
N TYR A 126 16.76 10.21 25.14
CA TYR A 126 15.32 10.50 25.11
C TYR A 126 14.67 10.03 23.82
N HIS A 127 15.32 10.17 22.67
CA HIS A 127 14.80 9.70 21.38
C HIS A 127 14.63 8.16 21.36
N ASN A 128 15.58 7.42 21.93
CA ASN A 128 15.48 5.95 22.06
C ASN A 128 14.39 5.54 23.06
N ASN A 129 14.22 6.30 24.14
CA ASN A 129 13.12 6.10 25.08
C ASN A 129 11.75 6.31 24.39
N ILE A 130 11.59 7.41 23.64
CA ILE A 130 10.40 7.68 22.82
C ILE A 130 10.16 6.58 21.80
N PHE A 131 11.22 6.01 21.21
CA PHE A 131 11.10 4.89 20.28
C PHE A 131 10.40 3.68 20.88
N LYS A 132 10.79 3.26 22.08
CA LYS A 132 10.15 2.12 22.77
C LYS A 132 8.65 2.37 22.96
N HIS A 133 8.30 3.51 23.56
CA HIS A 133 6.90 3.86 23.82
C HIS A 133 6.04 4.05 22.57
N LEU A 134 6.57 4.70 21.52
CA LEU A 134 5.82 4.87 20.27
C LEU A 134 5.71 3.59 19.48
N ASN A 135 6.69 2.68 19.58
CA ASN A 135 6.58 1.35 19.01
C ASN A 135 5.41 0.60 19.65
N ASP A 136 5.38 0.49 20.98
CA ASP A 136 4.33 -0.24 21.69
C ASP A 136 2.94 0.36 21.42
N LEU A 137 2.86 1.70 21.41
CA LEU A 137 1.60 2.39 21.09
C LEU A 137 1.15 2.15 19.64
N ALA A 138 2.07 2.17 18.67
CA ALA A 138 1.75 1.88 17.27
C ALA A 138 1.23 0.45 17.11
N TRP A 139 1.88 -0.53 17.73
CA TRP A 139 1.43 -1.94 17.73
C TRP A 139 0.06 -2.11 18.36
N LYS A 140 -0.20 -1.48 19.50
CA LYS A 140 -1.52 -1.50 20.15
C LYS A 140 -2.62 -0.90 19.28
N GLU A 141 -2.35 0.23 18.63
CA GLU A 141 -3.32 0.88 17.73
C GLU A 141 -3.59 0.04 16.47
N MET A 142 -2.58 -0.66 15.94
CA MET A 142 -2.74 -1.59 14.82
C MET A 142 -3.58 -2.81 15.21
N LEU A 143 -3.37 -3.35 16.42
CA LEU A 143 -4.16 -4.46 16.96
C LEU A 143 -5.65 -4.10 17.09
N ILE A 144 -5.94 -2.94 17.69
CA ILE A 144 -7.32 -2.45 17.82
C ILE A 144 -7.96 -2.22 16.45
N ALA A 145 -7.20 -1.70 15.48
CA ALA A 145 -7.68 -1.50 14.12
C ALA A 145 -8.00 -2.83 13.41
N GLY A 146 -7.18 -3.86 13.60
CA GLY A 146 -7.40 -5.19 13.03
C GLY A 146 -8.60 -5.91 13.65
N GLN A 147 -8.79 -5.80 14.97
CA GLN A 147 -9.98 -6.33 15.66
C GLN A 147 -11.29 -5.71 15.15
N GLU A 148 -11.28 -4.40 14.87
CA GLU A 148 -12.47 -3.72 14.34
C GLU A 148 -12.78 -4.16 12.89
N GLU A 149 -11.77 -4.34 12.03
CA GLU A 149 -11.96 -4.95 10.70
C GLU A 149 -12.51 -6.38 10.79
N ALA A 150 -11.96 -7.18 11.71
CA ALA A 150 -12.39 -8.55 11.94
C ALA A 150 -13.88 -8.60 12.32
N ARG A 151 -14.29 -7.75 13.28
CA ARG A 151 -15.69 -7.63 13.71
C ARG A 151 -16.63 -7.29 12.54
N LEU A 152 -16.26 -6.29 11.73
CA LEU A 152 -17.05 -5.87 10.56
C LEU A 152 -17.11 -6.91 9.43
N ALA A 153 -16.19 -7.88 9.40
CA ALA A 153 -16.25 -9.01 8.46
C ALA A 153 -17.15 -10.13 8.99
N ILE A 154 -17.09 -10.44 10.28
CA ILE A 154 -17.99 -11.42 10.92
C ILE A 154 -19.45 -10.97 10.81
N GLU A 155 -19.74 -9.69 11.07
CA GLU A 155 -21.09 -9.11 10.95
C GLU A 155 -21.67 -9.21 9.53
N LYS A 156 -20.82 -9.31 8.51
CA LYS A 156 -21.22 -9.49 7.11
C LYS A 156 -21.21 -10.95 6.66
N GLY A 157 -20.88 -11.90 7.53
CA GLY A 157 -20.71 -13.31 7.16
C GLY A 157 -19.49 -13.58 6.27
N GLU A 158 -18.54 -12.65 6.18
CA GLU A 158 -17.32 -12.79 5.38
C GLU A 158 -16.28 -13.64 6.13
N VAL A 159 -16.58 -14.91 6.38
CA VAL A 159 -15.70 -15.84 7.11
C VAL A 159 -15.23 -17.00 6.23
N ASP A 160 -14.07 -17.58 6.56
CA ASP A 160 -13.57 -18.79 5.93
C ASP A 160 -14.22 -20.06 6.53
N HIS A 161 -13.83 -21.22 6.01
CA HIS A 161 -14.34 -22.53 6.44
C HIS A 161 -14.02 -22.85 7.92
N LEU A 162 -13.08 -22.14 8.54
CA LEU A 162 -12.72 -22.25 9.96
C LEU A 162 -13.37 -21.13 10.81
N GLY A 163 -14.27 -20.33 10.23
CA GLY A 163 -14.89 -19.20 10.91
C GLY A 163 -13.99 -17.98 11.07
N ARG A 164 -12.82 -17.95 10.42
CA ARG A 164 -11.89 -16.80 10.49
C ARG A 164 -12.36 -15.68 9.56
N PRO A 165 -12.32 -14.41 9.97
CA PRO A 165 -12.73 -13.28 9.13
C PRO A 165 -11.82 -13.15 7.89
N LYS A 166 -12.43 -12.91 6.73
CA LYS A 166 -11.77 -12.60 5.47
C LYS A 166 -11.94 -11.11 5.18
N ILE A 167 -10.84 -10.37 5.04
CA ILE A 167 -10.89 -8.94 4.75
C ILE A 167 -10.13 -8.57 3.48
N ALA A 168 -10.57 -7.48 2.86
CA ALA A 168 -9.80 -6.77 1.86
C ALA A 168 -8.84 -5.77 2.51
N VAL A 169 -7.62 -5.69 1.99
CA VAL A 169 -6.59 -4.77 2.50
C VAL A 169 -5.99 -3.94 1.39
N VAL A 170 -5.66 -2.69 1.70
CA VAL A 170 -4.88 -1.82 0.84
C VAL A 170 -3.43 -1.85 1.30
N ALA A 171 -2.48 -2.06 0.40
CA ALA A 171 -1.06 -1.98 0.75
C ALA A 171 -0.28 -1.09 -0.22
N ASP A 172 0.71 -0.38 0.32
CA ASP A 172 1.64 0.45 -0.44
C ASP A 172 2.93 0.68 0.37
N GLY A 173 4.03 0.85 -0.36
CA GLY A 173 5.35 1.14 0.14
C GLY A 173 5.75 2.61 0.04
N ALA A 174 6.68 3.02 0.90
CA ALA A 174 7.37 4.29 0.80
C ALA A 174 8.85 4.15 1.17
N TRP A 175 9.68 4.94 0.51
CA TRP A 175 11.13 4.96 0.74
C TRP A 175 11.59 6.25 1.40
N SER A 176 12.67 6.15 2.19
CA SER A 176 13.30 7.27 2.88
C SER A 176 13.87 8.33 1.94
N LYS A 177 14.17 7.93 0.70
CA LYS A 177 14.62 8.79 -0.40
C LYS A 177 13.66 8.68 -1.57
N ARG A 178 13.51 9.76 -2.34
CA ARG A 178 12.82 9.69 -3.64
C ARG A 178 13.68 8.88 -4.61
N SER A 179 13.10 7.84 -5.21
CA SER A 179 13.72 7.14 -6.33
C SER A 179 13.81 8.09 -7.52
N TYR A 180 15.03 8.31 -8.00
CA TYR A 180 15.25 8.84 -9.35
C TYR A 180 15.36 7.63 -10.26
N LYS A 181 14.81 7.68 -11.48
CA LYS A 181 14.65 6.55 -12.41
C LYS A 181 15.89 5.67 -12.65
N THR A 182 17.07 6.12 -12.23
CA THR A 182 18.37 5.44 -12.36
C THR A 182 18.99 4.98 -11.03
N LYS A 183 18.42 5.35 -9.86
CA LYS A 183 19.00 5.07 -8.54
C LYS A 183 17.93 4.63 -7.54
N TYR A 184 17.79 3.32 -7.39
CA TYR A 184 16.95 2.66 -6.37
C TYR A 184 17.76 2.31 -5.11
N ASN A 185 18.39 3.32 -4.49
CA ASN A 185 19.36 3.13 -3.41
C ASN A 185 18.91 3.66 -2.04
N ALA A 186 17.60 3.67 -1.78
CA ALA A 186 17.09 4.11 -0.49
C ALA A 186 17.61 3.21 0.65
N LEU A 187 18.15 3.83 1.70
CA LEU A 187 18.69 3.11 2.85
C LEU A 187 17.60 2.50 3.72
N SER A 188 16.39 3.09 3.70
CA SER A 188 15.24 2.57 4.44
C SER A 188 13.98 2.61 3.60
N GLY A 189 13.10 1.64 3.82
CA GLY A 189 11.76 1.55 3.26
C GLY A 189 10.76 1.13 4.33
N VAL A 190 9.52 1.53 4.15
CA VAL A 190 8.37 1.16 4.98
C VAL A 190 7.25 0.71 4.05
N ALA A 191 6.46 -0.26 4.47
CA ALA A 191 5.20 -0.55 3.81
C ALA A 191 4.12 -0.75 4.87
N CYS A 192 2.90 -0.36 4.52
CA CYS A 192 1.74 -0.44 5.39
C CYS A 192 0.67 -1.31 4.76
N ILE A 193 -0.07 -2.02 5.61
CA ILE A 193 -1.31 -2.71 5.26
C ILE A 193 -2.43 -2.00 6.01
N ILE A 194 -3.47 -1.62 5.28
CA ILE A 194 -4.58 -0.82 5.75
C ILE A 194 -5.88 -1.59 5.50
N GLY A 195 -6.74 -1.69 6.50
CA GLY A 195 -8.05 -2.31 6.36
C GLY A 195 -8.93 -1.55 5.35
N ALA A 196 -9.57 -2.26 4.41
CA ALA A 196 -10.33 -1.61 3.35
C ALA A 196 -11.64 -0.97 3.84
N LYS A 197 -12.23 -1.40 4.97
CA LYS A 197 -13.50 -0.85 5.48
C LYS A 197 -13.25 0.32 6.44
N THR A 198 -12.47 0.09 7.48
CA THR A 198 -12.09 1.05 8.53
C THR A 198 -11.12 2.12 8.04
N LYS A 199 -10.37 1.84 6.97
CA LYS A 199 -9.28 2.68 6.43
C LYS A 199 -8.18 2.97 7.44
N LYS A 200 -7.98 2.12 8.46
CA LYS A 200 -6.92 2.21 9.48
C LYS A 200 -5.74 1.30 9.14
N VAL A 201 -4.54 1.70 9.56
CA VAL A 201 -3.33 0.86 9.44
C VAL A 201 -3.47 -0.30 10.42
N ILE A 202 -3.35 -1.53 9.91
CA ILE A 202 -3.42 -2.77 10.68
C ILE A 202 -2.07 -3.50 10.74
N PHE A 203 -1.13 -3.14 9.87
CA PHE A 203 0.26 -3.58 9.92
C PHE A 203 1.18 -2.55 9.27
N CYS A 204 2.38 -2.39 9.82
CA CYS A 204 3.42 -1.52 9.31
C CYS A 204 4.78 -2.16 9.61
N GLY A 205 5.60 -2.35 8.59
CA GLY A 205 6.96 -2.85 8.76
C GLY A 205 7.99 -1.91 8.13
N VAL A 206 9.21 -1.95 8.66
CA VAL A 206 10.33 -1.12 8.22
C VAL A 206 11.54 -2.00 7.91
N ARG A 207 12.20 -1.70 6.79
CA ARG A 207 13.46 -2.32 6.38
C ARG A 207 14.55 -1.26 6.30
N ASN A 208 15.67 -1.48 6.98
CA ASN A 208 16.84 -0.61 6.97
C ASN A 208 18.07 -1.39 6.53
N LYS A 209 18.80 -0.82 5.56
CA LYS A 209 20.07 -1.35 5.02
C LYS A 209 21.30 -0.89 5.77
N TYR A 210 21.15 0.17 6.55
CA TYR A 210 22.28 0.91 7.07
C TYR A 210 22.16 1.07 8.58
N CYS A 211 23.28 0.92 9.27
CA CYS A 211 23.45 1.34 10.64
C CYS A 211 24.81 2.02 10.73
N CYS A 212 24.85 3.27 11.19
CA CYS A 212 26.11 4.03 11.24
C CYS A 212 27.13 3.43 12.21
N ILE A 213 26.68 2.76 13.29
CA ILE A 213 27.57 2.13 14.27
C ILE A 213 28.25 0.90 13.64
N CYS A 214 27.47 0.04 12.96
CA CYS A 214 28.03 -1.08 12.21
C CYS A 214 28.96 -0.63 11.09
N GLN A 215 28.57 0.39 10.32
CA GLN A 215 29.40 0.90 9.23
C GLN A 215 30.72 1.48 9.72
N LEU A 216 30.70 2.19 10.85
CA LEU A 216 31.92 2.77 11.43
C LEU A 216 32.89 1.66 11.88
N ALA A 217 32.36 0.62 12.51
CA ALA A 217 33.16 -0.53 12.94
C ALA A 217 33.74 -1.30 11.73
N GLU A 218 32.92 -1.52 10.70
CA GLU A 218 33.35 -2.12 9.44
C GLU A 218 34.47 -1.31 8.77
N ASN A 219 34.32 0.02 8.69
CA ASN A 219 35.35 0.91 8.13
C ASN A 219 36.67 0.90 8.92
N ARG A 220 36.61 0.52 10.20
CA ARG A 220 37.79 0.41 11.10
C ARG A 220 38.32 -1.03 11.21
N ASN A 221 37.69 -2.00 10.53
CA ASN A 221 37.95 -3.43 10.72
C ASN A 221 37.83 -3.89 12.18
N GLU A 222 36.92 -3.27 12.94
CA GLU A 222 36.64 -3.58 14.35
C GLU A 222 35.27 -4.24 14.50
N LYS A 223 35.05 -4.95 15.62
CA LYS A 223 33.71 -5.42 15.98
C LYS A 223 32.86 -4.21 16.42
N PRO A 224 31.59 -4.11 15.97
CA PRO A 224 30.73 -3.03 16.41
C PRO A 224 30.51 -3.09 17.92
N GLN A 225 30.59 -1.94 18.57
CA GLN A 225 30.19 -1.80 19.97
C GLN A 225 28.75 -2.27 20.15
N GLU A 226 28.43 -2.79 21.34
CA GLU A 226 27.07 -3.23 21.66
C GLU A 226 26.08 -2.07 21.50
N HIS A 227 25.07 -2.28 20.65
CA HIS A 227 24.06 -1.28 20.36
C HIS A 227 22.79 -1.93 19.82
N VAL A 228 21.67 -1.20 19.90
CA VAL A 228 20.44 -1.58 19.21
C VAL A 228 20.62 -1.37 17.71
N CYS A 229 20.88 -2.47 16.98
CA CYS A 229 21.07 -2.42 15.55
C CYS A 229 19.71 -2.41 14.82
N PHE A 230 19.47 -1.38 14.03
CA PHE A 230 18.26 -1.26 13.21
C PHE A 230 18.42 -1.83 11.80
N LYS A 231 19.64 -2.26 11.41
CA LYS A 231 19.91 -2.89 10.12
C LYS A 231 19.29 -4.28 10.10
N ASN A 232 18.28 -4.46 9.26
CA ASN A 232 17.51 -5.71 9.14
C ASN A 232 17.25 -6.08 7.67
N TRP A 233 17.95 -5.44 6.72
CA TRP A 233 17.78 -5.67 5.29
C TRP A 233 19.12 -5.62 4.56
N ASN A 234 19.43 -6.66 3.79
CA ASN A 234 20.67 -6.73 3.02
C ASN A 234 20.45 -6.72 1.50
N SER A 235 19.21 -6.85 1.03
CA SER A 235 18.87 -6.96 -0.38
C SER A 235 18.62 -5.60 -1.06
N ALA A 236 18.17 -5.61 -2.33
CA ALA A 236 17.82 -4.41 -3.08
C ALA A 236 16.70 -3.61 -2.39
N SER A 237 16.73 -2.28 -2.50
CA SER A 237 15.73 -1.42 -1.85
C SER A 237 14.34 -1.57 -2.48
N THR A 238 14.27 -1.97 -3.75
CA THR A 238 13.02 -2.25 -4.48
C THR A 238 12.27 -3.46 -3.91
N ALA A 239 12.96 -4.41 -3.29
CA ALA A 239 12.34 -5.61 -2.74
C ALA A 239 11.79 -5.43 -1.31
N MET A 240 12.06 -4.29 -0.66
CA MET A 240 11.61 -4.02 0.71
C MET A 240 10.08 -4.03 0.84
N GLU A 241 9.37 -3.42 -0.12
CA GLU A 241 7.91 -3.32 -0.07
C GLU A 241 7.25 -4.71 -0.08
N ALA A 242 7.60 -5.53 -1.08
CA ALA A 242 7.08 -6.89 -1.18
C ALA A 242 7.42 -7.73 0.06
N ASP A 243 8.63 -7.56 0.61
CA ASP A 243 9.06 -8.25 1.84
C ASP A 243 8.21 -7.89 3.05
N ILE A 244 8.02 -6.60 3.28
CA ILE A 244 7.24 -6.09 4.41
C ILE A 244 5.78 -6.52 4.27
N ILE A 245 5.19 -6.44 3.08
CA ILE A 245 3.80 -6.84 2.88
C ILE A 245 3.66 -8.35 3.08
N ALA A 246 4.58 -9.16 2.57
CA ALA A 246 4.55 -10.61 2.80
C ALA A 246 4.70 -10.97 4.29
N GLU A 247 5.56 -10.28 5.04
CA GLU A 247 5.64 -10.39 6.50
C GLU A 247 4.29 -10.05 7.16
N GLY A 248 3.66 -8.94 6.77
CA GLY A 248 2.37 -8.54 7.33
C GLY A 248 1.23 -9.52 7.04
N PHE A 249 1.26 -10.18 5.88
CA PHE A 249 0.31 -11.26 5.55
C PHE A 249 0.56 -12.53 6.37
N LYS A 250 1.80 -12.83 6.75
CA LYS A 250 2.09 -13.95 7.66
C LYS A 250 1.66 -13.64 9.09
N GLN A 251 1.91 -12.41 9.54
CA GLN A 251 1.59 -11.99 10.89
C GLN A 251 0.10 -11.77 11.15
N SER A 252 -0.72 -11.59 10.11
CA SER A 252 -2.16 -11.32 10.24
C SER A 252 -2.91 -12.36 11.07
N LEU A 253 -2.55 -13.65 10.96
CA LEU A 253 -3.15 -14.73 11.74
C LEU A 253 -2.81 -14.61 13.23
N HIS A 254 -1.53 -14.34 13.54
CA HIS A 254 -1.08 -14.21 14.93
C HIS A 254 -1.57 -12.90 15.57
N MET A 255 -1.51 -11.79 14.82
CA MET A 255 -1.87 -10.47 15.33
C MET A 255 -3.38 -10.29 15.47
N HIS A 256 -4.14 -10.67 14.45
CA HIS A 256 -5.54 -10.29 14.32
C HIS A 256 -6.48 -11.49 14.23
N ASN A 257 -5.96 -12.70 14.00
CA ASN A 257 -6.72 -13.88 13.61
C ASN A 257 -7.57 -13.65 12.35
N VAL A 258 -7.00 -12.97 11.35
CA VAL A 258 -7.71 -12.56 10.12
C VAL A 258 -6.97 -13.05 8.87
N VAL A 259 -7.74 -13.44 7.85
CA VAL A 259 -7.22 -13.79 6.52
C VAL A 259 -7.39 -12.60 5.58
N TYR A 260 -6.28 -12.11 5.01
CA TYR A 260 -6.33 -11.08 3.95
C TYR A 260 -6.65 -11.75 2.61
N SER A 261 -7.93 -11.75 2.22
CA SER A 261 -8.41 -12.40 1.00
C SER A 261 -8.17 -11.59 -0.26
N GLN A 262 -8.16 -10.26 -0.15
CA GLN A 262 -7.99 -9.35 -1.28
C GLN A 262 -6.89 -8.32 -0.99
N LEU A 263 -5.97 -8.15 -1.94
CA LEU A 263 -4.96 -7.11 -1.93
C LEU A 263 -5.31 -6.03 -2.95
N ILE A 264 -5.58 -4.82 -2.45
CA ILE A 264 -5.82 -3.61 -3.24
C ILE A 264 -4.51 -2.85 -3.35
N GLY A 265 -4.08 -2.59 -4.57
CA GLY A 265 -2.84 -1.87 -4.81
C GLY A 265 -2.75 -1.31 -6.23
N ASP A 266 -1.69 -0.55 -6.46
CA ASP A 266 -1.39 0.04 -7.76
C ASP A 266 -0.55 -0.93 -8.58
N GLY A 267 -1.16 -1.84 -9.34
CA GLY A 267 -0.50 -2.56 -10.44
C GLY A 267 0.74 -3.40 -10.14
N ASP A 268 1.35 -3.31 -8.95
CA ASP A 268 2.66 -3.89 -8.69
C ASP A 268 2.52 -5.40 -8.59
N SER A 269 3.28 -6.06 -9.45
CA SER A 269 3.22 -7.50 -9.61
C SER A 269 4.11 -8.24 -8.63
N SER A 270 5.01 -7.52 -7.97
CA SER A 270 6.04 -8.07 -7.07
C SER A 270 5.46 -8.64 -5.79
N ILE A 271 4.53 -7.90 -5.21
CA ILE A 271 3.85 -8.24 -3.98
C ILE A 271 3.06 -9.52 -4.23
N MET A 272 2.28 -9.56 -5.31
CA MET A 272 1.53 -10.75 -5.70
C MET A 272 2.42 -11.94 -6.02
N LYS A 273 3.53 -11.73 -6.75
CA LYS A 273 4.52 -12.78 -7.03
C LYS A 273 5.05 -13.38 -5.72
N ARG A 274 5.40 -12.53 -4.75
CA ARG A 274 5.93 -12.97 -3.47
C ARG A 274 4.91 -13.67 -2.60
N LEU A 275 3.69 -13.14 -2.51
CA LEU A 275 2.59 -13.78 -1.77
C LEU A 275 2.21 -15.15 -2.33
N ARG A 276 2.28 -15.34 -3.66
CA ARG A 276 2.06 -16.65 -4.31
C ARG A 276 3.13 -17.67 -3.98
N LEU A 277 4.38 -17.23 -3.80
CA LEU A 277 5.50 -18.08 -3.40
C LEU A 277 5.40 -18.46 -1.92
N GLU A 278 5.18 -17.45 -1.05
CA GLU A 278 5.21 -17.64 0.40
C GLU A 278 3.94 -18.29 0.98
N LYS A 279 2.79 -18.21 0.28
CA LYS A 279 1.50 -18.84 0.66
C LYS A 279 1.17 -18.67 2.16
N PRO A 280 1.00 -17.43 2.63
CA PRO A 280 0.86 -17.12 4.07
C PRO A 280 -0.33 -17.82 4.76
N TYR A 281 -1.34 -18.24 3.99
CA TYR A 281 -2.55 -18.91 4.48
C TYR A 281 -2.68 -20.36 3.99
N GLY A 282 -1.60 -20.96 3.49
CA GLY A 282 -1.60 -22.30 2.91
C GLY A 282 -1.99 -22.34 1.43
N THR A 283 -2.09 -23.55 0.87
CA THR A 283 -2.33 -23.78 -0.57
C THR A 283 -3.76 -23.52 -1.03
N ASN A 284 -4.71 -23.59 -0.10
CA ASN A 284 -6.15 -23.56 -0.41
C ASN A 284 -6.74 -22.15 -0.42
N VAL A 285 -5.97 -21.15 0.02
CA VAL A 285 -6.41 -19.74 0.04
C VAL A 285 -5.69 -18.98 -1.07
N ILE A 286 -6.47 -18.46 -2.01
CA ILE A 286 -5.97 -17.57 -3.06
C ILE A 286 -6.18 -16.12 -2.63
N ILE A 287 -5.08 -15.36 -2.59
CA ILE A 287 -5.14 -13.91 -2.40
C ILE A 287 -5.46 -13.28 -3.75
N LYS A 288 -6.60 -12.59 -3.82
CA LYS A 288 -7.07 -11.92 -5.03
C LYS A 288 -6.45 -10.53 -5.15
N LYS A 289 -5.91 -10.20 -6.31
CA LYS A 289 -5.43 -8.84 -6.60
C LYS A 289 -6.59 -8.00 -7.10
N VAL A 290 -6.83 -6.85 -6.48
CA VAL A 290 -7.82 -5.86 -6.93
C VAL A 290 -7.08 -4.59 -7.33
N GLU A 291 -7.24 -4.19 -8.59
CA GLU A 291 -6.59 -3.00 -9.12
C GLU A 291 -7.29 -1.71 -8.63
N CYS A 292 -6.51 -0.68 -8.34
CA CYS A 292 -7.06 0.62 -7.94
C CYS A 292 -7.91 1.24 -9.07
N THR A 293 -9.19 1.52 -8.79
CA THR A 293 -10.14 2.11 -9.77
C THR A 293 -9.62 3.43 -10.33
N ASN A 294 -9.03 4.30 -9.49
CA ASN A 294 -8.47 5.58 -9.93
C ASN A 294 -7.29 5.37 -10.90
N HIS A 295 -6.48 4.34 -10.67
CA HIS A 295 -5.34 4.00 -11.50
C HIS A 295 -5.80 3.42 -12.86
N LEU A 296 -6.80 2.52 -12.86
CA LEU A 296 -7.42 1.98 -14.08
C LEU A 296 -7.99 3.09 -14.97
N LEU A 297 -8.79 3.99 -14.40
CA LEU A 297 -9.37 5.12 -15.12
C LEU A 297 -8.31 6.09 -15.64
N ARG A 298 -7.26 6.36 -14.83
CA ARG A 298 -6.13 7.19 -15.25
C ARG A 298 -5.39 6.57 -16.44
N ASN A 299 -5.13 5.27 -16.40
CA ASN A 299 -4.46 4.54 -17.47
C ASN A 299 -5.29 4.51 -18.75
N TYR A 300 -6.60 4.32 -18.65
CA TYR A 300 -7.52 4.40 -19.79
C TYR A 300 -7.45 5.78 -20.46
N ILE A 301 -7.58 6.85 -19.67
CA ILE A 301 -7.56 8.22 -20.21
C ILE A 301 -6.19 8.63 -20.74
N ASN A 302 -5.10 8.21 -20.09
CA ASN A 302 -3.76 8.48 -20.60
C ASN A 302 -3.54 7.82 -21.97
N ARG A 303 -3.98 6.57 -22.17
CA ARG A 303 -3.88 5.91 -23.49
C ARG A 303 -4.70 6.62 -24.56
N LEU A 304 -5.93 7.03 -24.24
CA LEU A 304 -6.76 7.80 -25.17
C LEU A 304 -6.15 9.18 -25.50
N ARG A 305 -5.53 9.82 -24.51
CA ARG A 305 -4.77 11.06 -24.72
C ARG A 305 -3.57 10.83 -25.63
N ASP A 306 -2.82 9.74 -25.44
CA ASP A 306 -1.71 9.39 -26.31
C ASP A 306 -2.17 9.16 -27.75
N ILE A 307 -3.33 8.52 -27.96
CA ILE A 307 -3.96 8.36 -29.29
C ILE A 307 -4.25 9.73 -29.91
N SER A 308 -4.81 10.68 -29.14
CA SER A 308 -5.06 12.04 -29.65
C SER A 308 -3.78 12.83 -29.99
N GLY A 309 -2.66 12.52 -29.33
CA GLY A 309 -1.37 13.17 -29.57
C GLY A 309 -0.58 12.60 -30.75
N LYS A 310 -0.75 11.31 -31.07
CA LYS A 310 -0.02 10.63 -32.15
C LYS A 310 -0.53 11.03 -33.53
N ARG A 311 0.38 11.31 -34.47
CA ARG A 311 0.03 11.60 -35.89
C ARG A 311 -0.29 10.34 -36.70
N LYS A 312 0.14 9.18 -36.24
CA LYS A 312 -0.09 7.88 -36.89
C LYS A 312 -0.74 6.92 -35.91
N ASN A 313 -1.68 6.11 -36.39
CA ASN A 313 -2.26 5.02 -35.61
C ASN A 313 -1.23 3.88 -35.45
N ASP A 314 -1.55 2.87 -34.64
CA ASP A 314 -0.60 1.77 -34.41
C ASP A 314 -0.36 0.88 -35.65
N LYS A 315 -1.21 0.98 -36.68
CA LYS A 315 -1.01 0.34 -38.01
C LYS A 315 -0.11 1.17 -38.94
N GLY A 316 0.24 2.40 -38.57
CA GLY A 316 1.10 3.30 -39.34
C GLY A 316 0.36 4.30 -40.23
N ASN A 317 -0.98 4.26 -40.29
CA ASN A 317 -1.78 5.18 -41.10
C ASN A 317 -1.82 6.57 -40.45
N VAL A 318 -1.83 7.62 -41.25
CA VAL A 318 -1.93 9.01 -40.79
C VAL A 318 -3.34 9.30 -40.29
N ILE A 319 -3.44 9.92 -39.11
CA ILE A 319 -4.73 10.31 -38.52
C ILE A 319 -4.97 11.82 -38.76
N PRO A 320 -6.06 12.20 -39.45
CA PRO A 320 -6.42 13.60 -39.64
C PRO A 320 -6.55 14.38 -38.32
N GLY A 321 -6.18 15.66 -38.34
CA GLY A 321 -6.17 16.51 -37.14
C GLY A 321 -7.54 16.71 -36.49
N CYS A 322 -8.61 16.73 -37.29
CA CYS A 322 -9.99 16.86 -36.80
C CYS A 322 -10.37 15.70 -35.87
N TYR A 323 -10.16 14.44 -36.27
CA TYR A 323 -10.50 13.27 -35.44
C TYR A 323 -9.63 13.17 -34.18
N ARG A 324 -8.35 13.58 -34.26
CA ARG A 324 -7.48 13.67 -33.07
C ARG A 324 -8.02 14.66 -32.05
N LYS A 325 -8.45 15.84 -32.52
CA LYS A 325 -9.08 16.86 -31.68
C LYS A 325 -10.38 16.36 -31.06
N VAL A 326 -11.23 15.67 -31.83
CA VAL A 326 -12.49 15.13 -31.31
C VAL A 326 -12.27 14.07 -30.21
N VAL A 327 -11.30 13.17 -30.38
CA VAL A 327 -10.93 12.22 -29.32
C VAL A 327 -10.45 12.95 -28.07
N HIS A 328 -9.61 13.98 -28.22
CA HIS A 328 -9.11 14.79 -27.11
C HIS A 328 -10.25 15.50 -26.34
N ASP A 329 -11.17 16.13 -27.07
CA ASP A 329 -12.27 16.91 -26.50
C ASP A 329 -13.29 16.01 -25.77
N ARG A 330 -13.44 14.75 -26.20
CA ARG A 330 -14.37 13.77 -25.61
C ARG A 330 -13.76 12.90 -24.50
N LEU A 331 -12.50 13.10 -24.10
CA LEU A 331 -11.84 12.28 -23.05
C LEU A 331 -12.62 12.24 -21.72
N LEU A 332 -13.14 13.39 -21.27
CA LEU A 332 -13.91 13.44 -20.02
C LEU A 332 -15.25 12.70 -20.15
N ARG A 333 -15.91 12.77 -21.31
CA ARG A 333 -17.14 12.01 -21.59
C ARG A 333 -16.87 10.50 -21.57
N LEU A 334 -15.75 10.04 -22.14
CA LEU A 334 -15.33 8.64 -22.07
C LEU A 334 -15.08 8.17 -20.63
N ARG A 335 -14.47 9.01 -19.79
CA ARG A 335 -14.33 8.71 -18.36
C ARG A 335 -15.68 8.64 -17.66
N TYR A 336 -16.54 9.61 -17.93
CA TYR A 336 -17.86 9.75 -17.31
C TYR A 336 -18.76 8.57 -17.62
N ALA A 337 -18.76 8.10 -18.87
CA ALA A 337 -19.50 6.92 -19.30
C ALA A 337 -19.17 5.69 -18.44
N VAL A 338 -17.87 5.45 -18.20
CA VAL A 338 -17.42 4.35 -17.35
C VAL A 338 -17.84 4.56 -15.89
N THR A 339 -17.65 5.77 -15.35
CA THR A 339 -17.95 6.03 -13.93
C THR A 339 -19.43 5.95 -13.61
N GLU A 340 -20.32 6.41 -14.50
CA GLU A 340 -21.77 6.30 -14.30
C GLU A 340 -22.25 4.87 -14.47
N ALA A 341 -21.73 4.11 -15.46
CA ALA A 341 -22.03 2.69 -15.58
C ALA A 341 -21.67 1.91 -14.30
N ILE A 342 -20.47 2.15 -13.75
CA ILE A 342 -20.06 1.55 -12.47
C ILE A 342 -21.00 1.95 -11.33
N LYS A 343 -21.36 3.23 -11.24
CA LYS A 343 -22.22 3.74 -10.17
C LYS A 343 -23.62 3.11 -10.24
N TYR A 344 -24.21 3.02 -11.43
CA TYR A 344 -25.51 2.42 -11.66
C TYR A 344 -25.52 0.93 -11.32
N ARG A 345 -24.60 0.15 -11.89
CA ARG A 345 -24.55 -1.31 -11.70
C ARG A 345 -24.23 -1.76 -10.28
N ARG A 346 -23.59 -0.91 -9.47
CA ARG A 346 -23.41 -1.19 -8.04
C ARG A 346 -24.67 -0.97 -7.21
N LEU A 347 -25.52 -0.03 -7.61
CA LEU A 347 -26.77 0.27 -6.91
C LEU A 347 -27.83 -0.81 -7.21
N GLU A 348 -27.83 -1.37 -8.42
CA GLU A 348 -28.72 -2.47 -8.84
C GLU A 348 -28.33 -3.88 -8.33
N GLN A 349 -27.29 -4.01 -7.51
CA GLN A 349 -26.80 -5.34 -7.07
C GLN A 349 -27.83 -6.19 -6.30
N THR A 350 -28.97 -5.62 -5.91
CA THR A 350 -30.06 -6.35 -5.24
C THR A 350 -30.88 -7.21 -6.20
N ASP A 351 -30.88 -6.90 -7.50
CA ASP A 351 -31.86 -7.43 -8.45
C ASP A 351 -31.28 -8.54 -9.35
N HIS A 352 -29.95 -8.73 -9.33
CA HIS A 352 -29.22 -9.65 -10.19
C HIS A 352 -28.14 -10.42 -9.42
N THR A 353 -27.76 -11.59 -9.93
CA THR A 353 -26.55 -12.26 -9.46
C THR A 353 -25.31 -11.40 -9.72
N TYR A 354 -24.25 -11.58 -8.93
CA TYR A 354 -23.01 -10.83 -9.08
C TYR A 354 -22.40 -11.02 -10.48
N GLU A 355 -22.51 -12.23 -11.01
CA GLU A 355 -22.06 -12.61 -12.36
C GLU A 355 -22.80 -11.83 -13.43
N THR A 356 -24.15 -11.80 -13.38
CA THR A 356 -24.95 -11.03 -14.35
C THR A 356 -24.63 -9.54 -14.28
N ALA A 357 -24.47 -8.98 -13.08
CA ALA A 357 -24.10 -7.58 -12.91
C ALA A 357 -22.73 -7.25 -13.51
N LEU A 358 -21.76 -8.18 -13.45
CA LEU A 358 -20.45 -8.03 -14.07
C LEU A 358 -20.54 -8.03 -15.60
N ASP A 359 -21.31 -8.95 -16.18
CA ASP A 359 -21.49 -9.04 -17.64
C ASP A 359 -22.19 -7.81 -18.20
N LEU A 360 -23.20 -7.31 -17.49
CA LEU A 360 -23.88 -6.05 -17.83
C LEU A 360 -22.91 -4.87 -17.78
N LEU A 361 -22.10 -4.75 -16.71
CA LEU A 361 -21.08 -3.70 -16.62
C LEU A 361 -20.04 -3.82 -17.75
N LYS A 362 -19.65 -5.05 -18.12
CA LYS A 362 -18.75 -5.31 -19.25
C LYS A 362 -19.36 -4.79 -20.56
N ALA A 363 -20.64 -5.05 -20.79
CA ALA A 363 -21.38 -4.57 -21.95
C ALA A 363 -21.46 -3.03 -21.98
N ASP A 364 -21.75 -2.40 -20.84
CA ASP A 364 -21.84 -0.93 -20.74
C ASP A 364 -20.49 -0.25 -21.03
N ILE A 365 -19.38 -0.76 -20.47
CA ILE A 365 -18.03 -0.26 -20.73
C ILE A 365 -17.66 -0.47 -22.21
N THR A 366 -18.05 -1.61 -22.78
CA THR A 366 -17.81 -1.95 -24.18
C THR A 366 -18.51 -0.97 -25.12
N ASN A 367 -19.75 -0.59 -24.77
CA ASN A 367 -20.58 0.34 -25.54
C ASN A 367 -20.27 1.83 -25.28
N GLY A 368 -19.64 2.17 -24.16
CA GLY A 368 -19.33 3.56 -23.78
C GLY A 368 -18.71 4.40 -24.91
N PRO A 369 -17.70 3.91 -25.65
CA PRO A 369 -17.17 4.63 -26.81
C PRO A 369 -18.19 4.86 -27.93
N ASN A 370 -19.05 3.89 -28.27
CA ASN A 370 -20.08 4.06 -29.31
C ASN A 370 -20.98 5.24 -28.95
N HIS A 371 -21.51 5.24 -27.73
CA HIS A 371 -22.34 6.32 -27.21
C HIS A 371 -21.63 7.68 -27.28
N VAL A 372 -20.38 7.77 -26.82
CA VAL A 372 -19.64 9.04 -26.80
C VAL A 372 -19.34 9.55 -28.21
N PHE A 373 -19.23 8.65 -29.20
CA PHE A 373 -18.94 8.97 -30.59
C PHE A 373 -20.19 9.06 -31.50
N GLY A 374 -21.39 8.94 -30.94
CA GLY A 374 -22.66 9.22 -31.62
C GLY A 374 -23.40 7.99 -32.16
N ASP A 375 -22.94 6.77 -31.84
CA ASP A 375 -23.66 5.52 -32.12
C ASP A 375 -24.43 5.07 -30.87
N HIS A 376 -25.75 5.17 -30.93
CA HIS A 376 -26.65 4.84 -29.81
C HIS A 376 -27.37 3.50 -29.97
N SER A 377 -27.01 2.69 -30.96
CA SER A 377 -27.71 1.43 -31.31
C SER A 377 -27.78 0.41 -30.18
N LYS A 378 -26.76 0.38 -29.30
CA LYS A 378 -26.66 -0.56 -28.18
C LYS A 378 -26.74 0.12 -26.81
N CYS A 379 -27.20 1.36 -26.77
CA CYS A 379 -27.35 2.09 -25.52
C CYS A 379 -28.52 1.54 -24.69
N GLN A 380 -28.29 1.43 -23.39
CA GLN A 380 -29.34 1.10 -22.42
C GLN A 380 -30.13 2.36 -22.05
N SER A 381 -31.42 2.20 -21.77
CA SER A 381 -32.35 3.31 -21.49
C SER A 381 -31.96 4.14 -20.27
N TYR A 382 -31.35 3.53 -19.24
CA TYR A 382 -30.88 4.25 -18.06
C TYR A 382 -29.72 5.23 -18.35
N PHE A 383 -29.02 5.02 -19.47
CA PHE A 383 -27.78 5.72 -19.80
C PHE A 383 -27.96 6.73 -20.94
N CYS A 384 -28.93 6.52 -21.82
CA CYS A 384 -29.11 7.33 -23.02
C CYS A 384 -30.58 7.36 -23.46
N GLU A 385 -31.05 8.55 -23.80
CA GLU A 385 -32.40 8.81 -24.33
C GLU A 385 -32.47 8.75 -25.88
N GLY A 386 -31.41 8.25 -26.52
CA GLY A 386 -31.28 8.17 -27.97
C GLY A 386 -30.49 9.32 -28.61
N GLN A 387 -30.57 9.41 -29.94
CA GLN A 387 -29.81 10.39 -30.74
C GLN A 387 -30.35 11.81 -30.55
N LYS A 388 -29.45 12.75 -30.23
CA LYS A 388 -29.81 14.16 -30.07
C LYS A 388 -29.87 14.88 -31.41
N LYS A 389 -30.76 15.87 -31.52
CA LYS A 389 -30.93 16.68 -32.74
C LYS A 389 -29.61 17.38 -33.09
N GLY A 390 -29.02 17.04 -34.24
CA GLY A 390 -27.73 17.58 -34.70
C GLY A 390 -26.48 16.79 -34.24
N GLU A 391 -26.65 15.63 -33.59
CA GLU A 391 -25.52 14.76 -33.23
C GLU A 391 -25.12 13.86 -34.41
N GLU A 392 -23.91 14.08 -34.91
CA GLU A 392 -23.30 13.28 -35.98
C GLU A 392 -22.64 12.01 -35.42
N ASN A 393 -22.91 10.87 -36.07
CA ASN A 393 -22.24 9.60 -35.76
C ASN A 393 -20.90 9.53 -36.50
N ILE A 394 -19.81 9.72 -35.74
CA ILE A 394 -18.44 9.70 -36.29
C ILE A 394 -17.74 8.35 -36.12
N VAL A 395 -18.43 7.33 -35.61
CA VAL A 395 -17.88 5.96 -35.48
C VAL A 395 -17.44 5.38 -36.84
N PRO A 396 -18.21 5.52 -37.94
CA PRO A 396 -17.78 5.04 -39.26
C PRO A 396 -16.46 5.67 -39.72
N ASP A 397 -16.31 6.98 -39.54
CA ASP A 397 -15.09 7.70 -39.89
C ASP A 397 -13.89 7.21 -39.06
N LEU A 398 -14.07 7.07 -37.75
CA LEU A 398 -13.01 6.59 -36.86
C LEU A 398 -12.57 5.16 -37.22
N LYS A 399 -13.47 4.33 -37.73
CA LYS A 399 -13.14 3.00 -38.28
C LYS A 399 -12.31 3.11 -39.55
N ASN A 400 -12.72 3.96 -40.51
CA ASN A 400 -12.00 4.18 -41.77
C ASN A 400 -10.55 4.63 -41.55
N TYR A 401 -10.30 5.52 -40.59
CA TYR A 401 -8.95 5.99 -40.26
C TYR A 401 -8.19 5.09 -39.25
N GLY A 402 -8.80 3.99 -38.80
CA GLY A 402 -8.20 3.03 -37.87
C GLY A 402 -7.96 3.56 -36.45
N VAL A 403 -8.55 4.70 -36.09
CA VAL A 403 -8.52 5.26 -34.72
C VAL A 403 -9.43 4.46 -33.79
N TRP A 404 -10.52 3.92 -34.35
CA TRP A 404 -11.47 3.10 -33.61
C TRP A 404 -10.83 1.86 -32.98
N ASP A 405 -9.93 1.20 -33.72
CA ASP A 405 -9.18 0.05 -33.22
C ASP A 405 -8.33 0.44 -32.01
N ASP A 406 -7.67 1.61 -32.05
CA ASP A 406 -6.82 2.09 -30.97
C ASP A 406 -7.65 2.38 -29.70
N ILE A 407 -8.86 2.94 -29.87
CA ILE A 407 -9.83 3.16 -28.79
C ILE A 407 -10.32 1.83 -28.22
N CYS A 408 -10.68 0.87 -29.08
CA CYS A 408 -11.13 -0.47 -28.66
C CYS A 408 -10.05 -1.19 -27.85
N ARG A 409 -8.78 -1.12 -28.26
CA ARG A 409 -7.67 -1.69 -27.49
C ARG A 409 -7.49 -1.05 -26.11
N ALA A 410 -7.60 0.27 -26.03
CA ALA A 410 -7.54 0.97 -24.74
C ALA A 410 -8.70 0.56 -23.81
N ARG A 411 -9.89 0.38 -24.38
CA ARG A 411 -11.11 -0.09 -23.71
C ARG A 411 -11.01 -1.56 -23.28
N ASN A 412 -10.51 -2.46 -24.12
CA ASN A 412 -10.39 -3.88 -23.81
C ASN A 412 -9.47 -4.11 -22.59
N LEU A 413 -8.39 -3.33 -22.47
CA LEU A 413 -7.53 -3.34 -21.28
C LEU A 413 -8.26 -2.88 -20.01
N LEU A 414 -9.22 -1.96 -20.11
CA LEU A 414 -10.04 -1.55 -18.98
C LEU A 414 -11.09 -2.62 -18.64
N THR A 415 -11.70 -3.21 -19.67
CA THR A 415 -12.73 -4.24 -19.59
C THR A 415 -12.20 -5.56 -19.00
N TYR A 416 -10.92 -5.85 -19.22
CA TYR A 416 -10.22 -6.94 -18.54
C TYR A 416 -10.26 -6.80 -17.01
N HIS A 417 -10.30 -5.57 -16.50
CA HIS A 417 -10.36 -5.24 -15.07
C HIS A 417 -11.76 -4.89 -14.57
N THR A 418 -12.83 -5.25 -15.29
CA THR A 418 -14.23 -4.96 -14.91
C THR A 418 -14.55 -5.41 -13.48
N GLU A 419 -14.02 -6.55 -13.03
CA GLU A 419 -14.24 -7.02 -11.66
C GLU A 419 -13.62 -6.09 -10.60
N SER A 420 -12.42 -5.55 -10.85
CA SER A 420 -11.81 -4.54 -9.98
C SER A 420 -12.61 -3.24 -9.97
N LEU A 421 -13.15 -2.86 -11.14
CA LEU A 421 -14.06 -1.72 -11.27
C LEU A 421 -15.40 -1.97 -10.57
N MET A 422 -15.87 -3.22 -10.47
CA MET A 422 -17.09 -3.54 -9.72
C MET A 422 -16.86 -3.43 -8.21
N TYR A 423 -15.72 -3.92 -7.69
CA TYR A 423 -15.38 -3.75 -6.27
C TYR A 423 -15.21 -2.29 -5.86
N GLY A 424 -14.60 -1.47 -6.73
CA GLY A 424 -14.52 -0.02 -6.50
C GLY A 424 -13.53 0.46 -5.48
N TYR A 425 -12.59 -0.39 -5.12
CA TYR A 425 -11.54 -0.01 -4.20
C TYR A 425 -10.55 0.97 -4.86
N ASN A 426 -9.94 1.78 -4.00
CA ASN A 426 -8.86 2.69 -4.34
C ASN A 426 -7.76 2.62 -3.28
N ASN A 427 -6.56 3.07 -3.66
CA ASN A 427 -5.38 3.09 -2.81
C ASN A 427 -5.22 4.40 -2.01
N ASN A 428 -6.22 5.29 -2.00
CA ASN A 428 -6.12 6.63 -1.43
C ASN A 428 -5.74 6.63 0.07
N SER A 429 -6.13 5.59 0.81
CA SER A 429 -5.77 5.44 2.22
C SER A 429 -4.27 5.25 2.42
N ALA A 430 -3.63 4.48 1.53
CA ALA A 430 -2.19 4.29 1.57
C ALA A 430 -1.44 5.53 1.09
N GLU A 431 -1.94 6.21 0.05
CA GLU A 431 -1.42 7.53 -0.35
C GLU A 431 -1.52 8.57 0.78
N LEU A 432 -2.61 8.55 1.55
CA LEU A 432 -2.80 9.41 2.72
C LEU A 432 -1.80 9.08 3.83
N TYR A 433 -1.57 7.79 4.14
CA TYR A 433 -0.54 7.37 5.08
C TYR A 433 0.84 7.88 4.63
N ASN A 434 1.19 7.67 3.37
CA ASN A 434 2.46 8.11 2.79
C ASN A 434 2.64 9.63 2.86
N SER A 435 1.55 10.41 2.72
CA SER A 435 1.55 11.86 2.92
C SER A 435 1.82 12.24 4.38
N ILE A 436 1.18 11.56 5.34
CA ILE A 436 1.43 11.77 6.78
C ILE A 436 2.87 11.40 7.13
N LEU A 437 3.33 10.23 6.70
CA LEU A 437 4.71 9.78 6.89
C LEU A 437 5.71 10.80 6.36
N THR A 438 5.46 11.37 5.18
CA THR A 438 6.32 12.40 4.56
C THR A 438 6.54 13.59 5.49
N LYS A 439 5.54 14.00 6.27
CA LYS A 439 5.70 15.03 7.31
C LYS A 439 6.70 14.57 8.38
N PHE A 440 6.51 13.38 8.96
CA PHE A 440 7.35 12.87 10.04
C PHE A 440 8.80 12.63 9.61
N VAL A 441 9.05 12.25 8.35
CA VAL A 441 10.40 12.06 7.79
C VAL A 441 11.01 13.34 7.19
N GLY A 442 10.52 14.52 7.57
CA GLY A 442 11.11 15.81 7.18
C GLY A 442 11.02 16.11 5.67
N GLY A 443 9.99 15.60 5.00
CA GLY A 443 9.79 15.78 3.56
C GLY A 443 10.81 15.03 2.69
N LYS A 444 11.47 14.00 3.23
CA LYS A 444 12.59 13.27 2.58
C LYS A 444 13.81 14.16 2.29
N ARG A 445 13.90 15.32 2.95
CA ARG A 445 15.05 16.24 2.87
C ARG A 445 16.14 15.89 3.88
N VAL A 446 15.74 15.35 5.03
CA VAL A 446 16.65 14.94 6.10
C VAL A 446 16.83 13.42 6.06
N ASN A 447 18.08 12.96 6.17
CA ASN A 447 18.37 11.54 6.21
C ASN A 447 18.21 10.98 7.64
N PHE A 448 17.04 10.40 7.92
CA PHE A 448 16.78 9.71 9.20
C PHE A 448 17.12 8.22 9.19
N SER A 449 17.73 7.70 8.12
CA SER A 449 17.98 6.27 7.90
C SER A 449 19.24 5.75 8.59
N LEU A 450 20.00 6.60 9.28
CA LEU A 450 21.32 6.26 9.82
C LEU A 450 21.26 5.41 11.11
N LYS A 451 20.17 5.55 11.86
CA LYS A 451 19.85 4.85 13.13
C LYS A 451 18.34 4.59 13.18
N GLY A 452 17.78 4.26 14.35
CA GLY A 452 16.35 3.99 14.54
C GLY A 452 15.37 5.14 14.31
N SER A 453 15.82 6.34 13.91
CA SER A 453 14.95 7.51 13.74
C SER A 453 13.93 7.35 12.62
N TYR A 454 14.28 6.69 11.51
CA TYR A 454 13.32 6.42 10.44
C TYR A 454 12.17 5.54 10.93
N GLN A 455 12.48 4.45 11.66
CA GLN A 455 11.47 3.55 12.21
C GLN A 455 10.61 4.24 13.28
N LEU A 456 11.22 5.06 14.15
CA LEU A 456 10.46 5.89 15.10
C LEU A 456 9.41 6.75 14.40
N ARG A 457 9.81 7.41 13.30
CA ARG A 457 8.94 8.29 12.54
C ARG A 457 7.84 7.52 11.81
N CYS A 458 8.11 6.29 11.37
CA CYS A 458 7.08 5.40 10.84
C CYS A 458 6.04 5.04 11.92
N ASN A 459 6.47 4.70 13.14
CA ASN A 459 5.58 4.43 14.27
C ASN A 459 4.76 5.68 14.67
N ALA A 460 5.40 6.86 14.69
CA ALA A 460 4.71 8.13 14.91
C ALA A 460 3.67 8.44 13.81
N ALA A 461 3.98 8.09 12.56
CA ALA A 461 3.04 8.26 11.45
C ALA A 461 1.84 7.31 11.56
N VAL A 462 2.04 6.06 12.00
CA VAL A 462 0.95 5.09 12.24
C VAL A 462 -0.01 5.61 13.31
N THR A 463 0.50 6.03 14.46
CA THR A 463 -0.36 6.60 15.54
C THR A 463 -1.06 7.88 15.09
N ALA A 464 -0.40 8.72 14.29
CA ALA A 464 -1.02 9.91 13.72
C ALA A 464 -2.10 9.60 12.68
N TYR A 465 -1.93 8.53 11.91
CA TYR A 465 -2.91 8.11 10.92
C TYR A 465 -4.14 7.47 11.59
N ASN A 466 -3.94 6.55 12.54
CA ASN A 466 -5.04 5.82 13.20
C ASN A 466 -5.81 6.68 14.20
N SER A 467 -5.13 7.46 15.04
CA SER A 467 -5.75 8.21 16.15
C SER A 467 -5.74 9.73 15.94
N GLY A 468 -5.15 10.23 14.85
CA GLY A 468 -5.21 11.65 14.48
C GLY A 468 -4.63 12.59 15.56
N PRO A 469 -5.33 13.68 15.92
CA PRO A 469 -4.92 14.56 17.01
C PRO A 469 -4.85 13.86 18.37
N ASN A 470 -5.70 12.85 18.60
CA ASN A 470 -5.79 12.14 19.88
C ASN A 470 -4.51 11.34 20.21
N ARG A 471 -3.64 11.09 19.23
CA ARG A 471 -2.34 10.43 19.44
C ARG A 471 -1.51 11.07 20.57
N LEU A 472 -1.60 12.40 20.76
CA LEU A 472 -0.85 13.11 21.79
C LEU A 472 -1.39 12.77 23.20
N SER A 473 -2.71 12.61 23.31
CA SER A 473 -3.36 12.16 24.54
C SER A 473 -3.00 10.70 24.83
N LEU A 474 -3.02 9.84 23.81
CA LEU A 474 -2.64 8.44 23.95
C LEU A 474 -1.18 8.28 24.37
N PHE A 475 -0.27 9.01 23.74
CA PHE A 475 1.16 9.01 24.10
C PHE A 475 1.37 9.50 25.53
N ASN A 476 0.73 10.59 25.95
CA ASN A 476 0.80 11.08 27.33
C ASN A 476 0.29 10.04 28.33
N LYS A 477 -0.88 9.44 28.06
CA LYS A 477 -1.45 8.39 28.92
C LYS A 477 -0.54 7.17 28.99
N HIS A 478 0.10 6.78 27.89
CA HIS A 478 1.03 5.67 27.86
C HIS A 478 2.29 5.93 28.68
N LEU A 479 2.78 7.18 28.72
CA LEU A 479 3.94 7.57 29.52
C LEU A 479 3.64 7.77 31.01
N THR A 480 2.52 8.42 31.35
CA THR A 480 2.27 8.88 32.72
C THR A 480 1.10 8.18 33.41
N ASN A 481 0.38 7.29 32.72
CA ASN A 481 -0.91 6.71 33.16
C ASN A 481 -1.98 7.75 33.52
N LYS A 482 -1.80 9.01 33.12
CA LYS A 482 -2.68 10.14 33.46
C LYS A 482 -3.14 10.90 32.22
N SER A 483 -4.22 11.64 32.39
CA SER A 483 -4.77 12.49 31.33
C SER A 483 -3.83 13.64 30.98
N PRO A 484 -3.79 14.05 29.70
CA PRO A 484 -2.91 15.13 29.26
C PRO A 484 -3.33 16.49 29.82
N GLY A 485 -2.37 17.42 29.85
CA GLY A 485 -2.60 18.80 30.25
C GLY A 485 -3.61 19.54 29.38
N ARG A 486 -4.10 20.69 29.89
CA ARG A 486 -5.14 21.53 29.28
C ARG A 486 -4.84 21.86 27.80
N PHE A 487 -3.60 22.21 27.48
CA PHE A 487 -3.23 22.66 26.13
C PHE A 487 -3.30 21.55 25.08
N ILE A 488 -2.97 20.30 25.43
CA ILE A 488 -3.15 19.15 24.53
C ILE A 488 -4.64 18.92 24.28
N LYS A 489 -5.48 18.97 25.33
CA LYS A 489 -6.95 18.84 25.19
C LYS A 489 -7.53 19.93 24.29
N MET A 490 -7.09 21.18 24.47
CA MET A 490 -7.51 22.31 23.63
C MET A 490 -7.06 22.15 22.17
N TYR A 491 -5.83 21.70 21.93
CA TYR A 491 -5.34 21.42 20.59
C TYR A 491 -6.19 20.35 19.90
N ILE A 492 -6.48 19.24 20.58
CA ILE A 492 -7.33 18.16 20.04
C ILE A 492 -8.72 18.72 19.68
N LYS A 493 -9.37 19.45 20.59
CA LYS A 493 -10.68 20.07 20.34
C LYS A 493 -10.65 20.98 19.10
N ARG A 494 -9.64 21.84 18.97
CA ARG A 494 -9.47 22.74 17.81
C ARG A 494 -9.30 21.97 16.50
N GLN A 495 -8.52 20.88 16.50
CA GLN A 495 -8.31 20.07 15.30
C GLN A 495 -9.59 19.35 14.87
N VAL A 496 -10.35 18.78 15.81
CA VAL A 496 -11.64 18.13 15.53
C VAL A 496 -12.61 19.10 14.87
N VAL A 497 -12.81 20.28 15.48
CA VAL A 497 -13.66 21.34 14.91
C VAL A 497 -13.20 21.74 13.50
N THR A 498 -11.89 21.93 13.30
CA THR A 498 -11.34 22.31 11.98
C THR A 498 -11.65 21.25 10.91
N VAL A 499 -11.51 19.96 11.24
CA VAL A 499 -11.80 18.86 10.32
C VAL A 499 -13.29 18.82 9.98
N GLU A 500 -14.16 18.97 10.98
CA GLU A 500 -15.62 19.00 10.79
C GLU A 500 -16.05 20.20 9.93
N THR A 501 -15.54 21.40 10.20
CA THR A 501 -15.82 22.59 9.38
C THR A 501 -15.34 22.39 7.95
N ARG A 502 -14.16 21.80 7.73
CA ARG A 502 -13.66 21.48 6.38
C ARG A 502 -14.50 20.42 5.67
N ARG A 503 -15.07 19.45 6.39
CA ARG A 503 -16.02 18.47 5.83
C ARG A 503 -17.29 19.20 5.40
N ARG A 504 -17.90 20.01 6.28
CA ARG A 504 -19.08 20.85 5.97
C ARG A 504 -18.85 21.75 4.75
N ARG A 505 -17.72 22.48 4.71
CA ARG A 505 -17.36 23.32 3.56
C ARG A 505 -17.16 22.52 2.27
N ARG A 506 -16.60 21.31 2.32
CA ARG A 506 -16.46 20.47 1.12
C ARG A 506 -17.81 20.01 0.56
N TYR A 507 -18.79 19.74 1.41
CA TYR A 507 -20.17 19.50 0.97
C TYR A 507 -20.81 20.74 0.33
N LEU A 508 -20.42 21.93 0.77
CA LEU A 508 -20.95 23.21 0.25
C LEU A 508 -20.24 23.71 -1.03
N PHE A 509 -18.99 23.31 -1.31
CA PHE A 509 -18.14 23.92 -2.35
C PHE A 509 -17.43 22.90 -3.26
N SER A 510 -18.08 21.79 -3.61
CA SER A 510 -17.55 20.72 -4.47
C SER A 510 -17.43 21.14 -5.96
N GLY A 511 -16.60 22.15 -6.26
CA GLY A 511 -16.19 22.53 -7.62
C GLY A 511 -14.73 22.12 -7.91
N PRO A 512 -14.40 21.68 -9.15
CA PRO A 512 -13.09 21.09 -9.45
C PRO A 512 -11.99 22.15 -9.68
N LYS A 513 -10.86 22.03 -8.97
CA LYS A 513 -9.60 22.75 -9.26
C LYS A 513 -8.59 21.83 -9.92
N ASN A 514 -8.27 22.11 -11.18
CA ASN A 514 -7.27 21.41 -11.99
C ASN A 514 -5.84 21.77 -11.55
N ARG A 515 -5.00 20.77 -11.26
CA ARG A 515 -3.55 20.91 -11.20
C ARG A 515 -2.89 19.83 -12.06
N THR A 516 -2.23 20.27 -13.12
CA THR A 516 -1.44 19.45 -14.04
C THR A 516 -0.06 19.17 -13.45
N LYS A 517 0.36 17.90 -13.45
CA LYS A 517 1.77 17.50 -13.36
C LYS A 517 2.05 16.43 -14.41
N SER A 518 3.14 16.63 -15.15
CA SER A 518 3.65 15.73 -16.18
C SER A 518 4.61 14.71 -15.55
N THR A 519 4.50 13.43 -15.96
CA THR A 519 5.53 12.40 -15.72
C THR A 519 5.53 11.38 -16.86
N THR A 520 6.64 11.27 -17.58
CA THR A 520 6.97 10.15 -18.47
C THR A 520 7.47 8.95 -17.65
N ILE A 521 7.15 7.72 -18.07
CA ILE A 521 7.41 6.46 -17.34
C ILE A 521 8.48 5.64 -18.10
N GLY A 522 9.44 5.06 -17.37
CA GLY A 522 10.39 4.04 -17.85
C GLY A 522 10.28 2.80 -16.96
N GLY A 523 10.51 1.62 -17.55
CA GLY A 523 10.21 0.31 -16.94
C GLY A 523 11.19 -0.16 -15.85
N PRO A 524 10.82 -1.21 -15.09
CA PRO A 524 11.61 -1.78 -14.00
C PRO A 524 12.78 -2.66 -14.48
N ASP A 525 13.76 -2.88 -13.60
CA ASP A 525 15.00 -3.64 -13.82
C ASP A 525 14.84 -5.18 -13.75
N GLU A 526 15.87 -5.90 -14.23
CA GLU A 526 15.86 -7.35 -14.46
C GLU A 526 16.04 -8.21 -13.19
N ASN A 527 16.37 -7.63 -12.02
CA ASN A 527 16.69 -8.39 -10.80
C ASN A 527 15.50 -8.50 -9.83
N TYR A 528 14.29 -8.38 -10.36
CA TYR A 528 13.06 -8.33 -9.59
C TYR A 528 12.51 -9.72 -9.21
N GLY A 529 12.76 -10.09 -7.94
CA GLY A 529 12.06 -11.18 -7.26
C GLY A 529 12.67 -12.57 -7.46
N ASN A 530 13.90 -12.76 -6.98
CA ASN A 530 14.43 -14.10 -6.74
C ASN A 530 14.42 -14.38 -5.23
N VAL A 531 13.74 -15.45 -4.82
CA VAL A 531 13.94 -16.08 -3.52
C VAL A 531 14.11 -17.57 -3.78
N SER A 532 15.28 -18.09 -3.43
CA SER A 532 15.62 -19.51 -3.41
C SER A 532 15.31 -20.05 -2.02
N HIS A 533 14.20 -20.76 -1.87
CA HIS A 533 14.03 -21.71 -0.79
C HIS A 533 13.16 -22.86 -1.27
N ASP A 534 13.66 -24.09 -1.12
CA ASP A 534 12.93 -25.31 -1.41
C ASP A 534 12.38 -25.88 -0.10
N PRO A 535 11.06 -26.01 0.10
CA PRO A 535 10.48 -26.54 1.33
C PRO A 535 10.44 -28.07 1.39
N PHE A 536 10.95 -28.79 0.38
CA PHE A 536 10.79 -30.24 0.26
C PHE A 536 12.07 -31.05 0.51
N SER A 537 13.14 -30.43 1.02
CA SER A 537 14.41 -31.10 1.30
C SER A 537 14.36 -32.12 2.46
N GLU A 538 13.21 -32.27 3.14
CA GLU A 538 13.11 -33.03 4.40
C GLU A 538 12.10 -34.20 4.39
N LEU A 539 11.43 -34.51 3.27
CA LEU A 539 10.43 -35.59 3.22
C LEU A 539 11.00 -36.91 2.70
N THR A 540 10.57 -38.03 3.31
CA THR A 540 10.99 -39.38 2.91
C THR A 540 10.20 -39.92 1.71
N ALA A 541 10.78 -40.86 0.97
CA ALA A 541 10.15 -41.44 -0.23
C ALA A 541 8.80 -42.13 0.04
N VAL A 542 8.58 -42.65 1.25
CA VAL A 542 7.34 -43.33 1.65
C VAL A 542 6.20 -42.32 1.87
N GLU A 543 6.50 -41.21 2.54
CA GLU A 543 5.52 -40.12 2.75
C GLU A 543 5.08 -39.50 1.43
N ILE A 544 6.01 -39.38 0.47
CA ILE A 544 5.72 -38.90 -0.90
C ILE A 544 4.74 -39.84 -1.61
N GLN A 545 4.92 -41.16 -1.48
CA GLN A 545 4.05 -42.15 -2.11
C GLN A 545 2.62 -42.13 -1.52
N GLN A 546 2.49 -42.00 -0.19
CA GLN A 546 1.19 -41.90 0.48
C GLN A 546 0.46 -40.60 0.10
N LEU A 547 1.17 -39.47 0.08
CA LEU A 547 0.61 -38.19 -0.36
C LEU A 547 0.17 -38.23 -1.82
N LYS A 548 0.91 -38.92 -2.68
CA LYS A 548 0.55 -39.12 -4.09
C LYS A 548 -0.78 -39.87 -4.24
N MET A 549 -0.97 -40.98 -3.52
CA MET A 549 -2.22 -41.75 -3.61
C MET A 549 -3.42 -40.93 -3.13
N LYS A 550 -3.27 -40.28 -1.96
CA LYS A 550 -4.31 -39.39 -1.41
C LYS A 550 -4.64 -38.23 -2.35
N PHE A 551 -3.63 -37.67 -3.03
CA PHE A 551 -3.83 -36.61 -4.00
C PHE A 551 -4.60 -37.08 -5.24
N MET A 552 -4.28 -38.26 -5.78
CA MET A 552 -5.00 -38.85 -6.92
C MET A 552 -6.45 -39.18 -6.59
N GLU A 553 -6.73 -39.59 -5.36
CA GLU A 553 -8.09 -39.82 -4.89
C GLU A 553 -8.88 -38.50 -4.77
N ASN A 554 -8.27 -37.46 -4.19
CA ASN A 554 -8.87 -36.13 -4.08
C ASN A 554 -9.12 -35.44 -5.43
N LEU A 555 -8.50 -35.90 -6.51
CA LEU A 555 -8.69 -35.37 -7.86
C LEU A 555 -9.95 -35.91 -8.56
N LYS A 556 -10.50 -37.02 -8.05
CA LYS A 556 -11.67 -37.69 -8.64
C LYS A 556 -12.93 -36.85 -8.45
N LEU A 557 -13.62 -36.61 -9.55
CA LEU A 557 -14.88 -35.91 -9.70
C LEU A 557 -15.85 -36.82 -10.47
N THR A 558 -17.14 -36.70 -10.15
CA THR A 558 -18.21 -37.31 -10.93
C THR A 558 -18.47 -36.53 -12.21
N GLU A 559 -19.13 -37.12 -13.21
CA GLU A 559 -19.46 -36.43 -14.47
C GLU A 559 -20.25 -35.14 -14.24
N LYS A 560 -21.20 -35.16 -13.31
CA LYS A 560 -21.96 -33.97 -12.91
C LYS A 560 -21.07 -32.88 -12.33
N GLN A 561 -20.09 -33.24 -11.49
CA GLN A 561 -19.14 -32.28 -10.93
C GLN A 561 -18.20 -31.70 -11.99
N ILE A 562 -17.83 -32.48 -13.02
CA ILE A 562 -17.02 -32.00 -14.15
C ILE A 562 -17.80 -30.96 -14.97
N GLN A 563 -19.08 -31.24 -15.26
CA GLN A 563 -19.96 -30.29 -15.96
C GLN A 563 -20.19 -29.01 -15.14
N ASP A 564 -20.47 -29.16 -13.84
CA ASP A 564 -20.63 -28.01 -12.93
C ASP A 564 -19.35 -27.17 -12.85
N LEU A 565 -18.18 -27.82 -12.86
CA LEU A 565 -16.89 -27.14 -12.82
C LEU A 565 -16.64 -26.32 -14.09
N GLU A 566 -16.94 -26.86 -15.27
CA GLU A 566 -16.87 -26.12 -16.53
C GLU A 566 -17.74 -24.86 -16.45
N MET A 567 -19.01 -25.02 -16.06
CA MET A 567 -19.96 -23.91 -15.99
C MET A 567 -19.51 -22.81 -15.01
N LYS A 568 -19.07 -23.19 -13.80
CA LYS A 568 -18.59 -22.23 -12.78
C LYS A 568 -17.30 -21.52 -13.18
N THR A 569 -16.52 -22.12 -14.07
CA THR A 569 -15.19 -21.61 -14.45
C THR A 569 -15.14 -20.95 -15.82
N LYS A 570 -16.28 -20.70 -16.48
CA LYS A 570 -16.38 -19.97 -17.77
C LYS A 570 -15.74 -18.57 -17.79
N ARG A 571 -15.57 -17.95 -16.61
CA ARG A 571 -14.85 -16.67 -16.45
C ARG A 571 -13.33 -16.81 -16.40
N GLN A 572 -12.83 -18.05 -16.48
CA GLN A 572 -11.43 -18.43 -16.60
C GLN A 572 -10.52 -17.70 -15.59
N HIS A 573 -9.63 -16.82 -16.07
CA HIS A 573 -8.65 -16.11 -15.26
C HIS A 573 -9.25 -15.23 -14.15
N GLN A 574 -10.54 -14.89 -14.23
CA GLN A 574 -11.27 -14.11 -13.22
C GLN A 574 -11.92 -14.99 -12.13
N CYS A 575 -11.89 -16.32 -12.29
CA CYS A 575 -12.48 -17.27 -11.35
C CYS A 575 -11.42 -17.94 -10.47
N ASP A 576 -11.56 -17.85 -9.14
CA ASP A 576 -10.61 -18.45 -8.18
C ASP A 576 -10.62 -19.98 -8.25
N GLU A 577 -11.79 -20.60 -8.47
CA GLU A 577 -11.95 -22.05 -8.64
C GLU A 577 -11.18 -22.55 -9.87
N TRP A 578 -11.18 -21.79 -10.96
CA TRP A 578 -10.40 -22.09 -12.17
C TRP A 578 -8.89 -22.14 -11.87
N HIS A 579 -8.38 -21.19 -11.08
CA HIS A 579 -6.96 -21.20 -10.67
C HIS A 579 -6.63 -22.34 -9.70
N LEU A 580 -7.54 -22.68 -8.78
CA LEU A 580 -7.36 -23.79 -7.85
C LEU A 580 -7.28 -25.13 -8.59
N GLU A 581 -8.21 -25.40 -9.51
CA GLU A 581 -8.25 -26.66 -10.26
C GLU A 581 -7.05 -26.80 -11.22
N ARG A 582 -6.63 -25.71 -11.87
CA ARG A 582 -5.43 -25.72 -12.74
C ARG A 582 -4.12 -25.96 -12.01
N LYS A 583 -4.05 -25.70 -10.69
CA LYS A 583 -2.88 -26.06 -9.88
C LYS A 583 -2.79 -27.55 -9.58
N LYS A 584 -3.94 -28.24 -9.59
CA LYS A 584 -4.04 -29.66 -9.28
C LYS A 584 -3.89 -30.55 -10.53
N ARG A 585 -4.08 -29.97 -11.73
CA ARG A 585 -4.17 -30.70 -13.01
C ARG A 585 -3.13 -30.23 -14.02
N LEU A 586 -2.68 -31.11 -14.91
CA LEU A 586 -1.81 -30.80 -16.03
C LEU A 586 -2.64 -30.17 -17.15
N THR A 587 -2.44 -28.87 -17.38
CA THR A 587 -3.22 -28.14 -18.39
C THR A 587 -2.57 -28.16 -19.78
N ALA A 588 -3.36 -28.04 -20.84
CA ALA A 588 -2.88 -27.98 -22.23
C ALA A 588 -1.67 -27.05 -22.46
N SER A 589 -1.66 -25.86 -21.83
CA SER A 589 -0.57 -24.88 -21.93
C SER A 589 0.77 -25.35 -21.35
N VAL A 590 0.77 -26.37 -20.48
CA VAL A 590 1.97 -26.97 -19.85
C VAL A 590 2.29 -28.32 -20.48
N PHE A 591 1.26 -29.05 -20.93
CA PHE A 591 1.38 -30.41 -21.44
C PHE A 591 2.37 -30.52 -22.60
N GLY A 592 2.29 -29.60 -23.57
CA GLY A 592 3.24 -29.56 -24.70
C GLY A 592 4.69 -29.33 -24.29
N LYS A 593 4.94 -28.63 -23.18
CA LYS A 593 6.29 -28.46 -22.61
C LYS A 593 6.78 -29.76 -22.00
N LEU A 594 5.94 -30.47 -21.25
CA LEU A 594 6.25 -31.76 -20.62
C LEU A 594 6.60 -32.84 -21.66
N CYS A 595 5.83 -32.95 -22.74
CA CYS A 595 6.10 -33.93 -23.79
C CYS A 595 7.44 -33.69 -24.51
N LYS A 596 7.90 -32.44 -24.56
CA LYS A 596 9.17 -32.04 -25.21
C LYS A 596 10.37 -32.04 -24.25
N MET A 597 10.16 -32.33 -22.97
CA MET A 597 11.25 -32.35 -21.99
C MET A 597 12.16 -33.56 -22.20
N ARG A 598 13.47 -33.32 -22.20
CA ARG A 598 14.47 -34.40 -22.18
C ARG A 598 14.47 -35.09 -20.83
N GLN A 599 14.78 -36.39 -20.79
CA GLN A 599 14.86 -37.17 -19.54
C GLN A 599 15.82 -36.56 -18.51
N THR A 600 16.88 -35.87 -18.97
CA THR A 600 17.88 -35.20 -18.12
C THR A 600 17.45 -33.81 -17.60
N THR A 601 16.34 -33.25 -18.10
CA THR A 601 15.88 -31.92 -17.67
C THR A 601 15.05 -32.05 -16.40
N SER A 602 15.48 -31.40 -15.32
CA SER A 602 14.72 -31.36 -14.06
C SER A 602 13.28 -30.82 -14.29
N ARG A 603 12.32 -31.50 -13.67
CA ARG A 603 10.89 -31.14 -13.69
C ARG A 603 10.55 -30.03 -12.70
N ASP A 604 11.46 -29.70 -11.79
CA ASP A 604 11.23 -28.76 -10.69
C ASP A 604 10.82 -27.39 -11.20
N LYS A 605 11.39 -26.92 -12.30
CA LYS A 605 11.04 -25.62 -12.88
C LYS A 605 9.59 -25.59 -13.40
N VAL A 606 9.13 -26.67 -14.02
CA VAL A 606 7.77 -26.78 -14.56
C VAL A 606 6.76 -26.92 -13.41
N ILE A 607 7.09 -27.74 -12.41
CA ILE A 607 6.27 -27.89 -11.20
C ILE A 607 6.19 -26.56 -10.44
N LYS A 608 7.32 -25.85 -10.29
CA LYS A 608 7.35 -24.53 -9.64
C LYS A 608 6.50 -23.51 -10.41
N GLU A 609 6.53 -23.55 -11.74
CA GLU A 609 5.69 -22.69 -12.59
C GLU A 609 4.19 -23.03 -12.47
N MET A 610 3.82 -24.31 -12.40
CA MET A 610 2.43 -24.74 -12.19
C MET A 610 1.90 -24.36 -10.80
N LEU A 611 2.68 -24.61 -9.74
CA LEU A 611 2.24 -24.43 -8.36
C LEU A 611 2.36 -22.99 -7.84
N TYR A 612 3.32 -22.23 -8.37
CA TYR A 612 3.68 -20.90 -7.88
C TYR A 612 3.72 -19.83 -8.96
N GLY A 613 3.26 -20.13 -10.19
CA GLY A 613 3.22 -19.26 -11.37
C GLY A 613 3.38 -17.77 -11.06
N THR A 614 4.63 -17.30 -11.16
CA THR A 614 5.02 -15.94 -10.80
C THR A 614 4.78 -14.94 -11.93
N PHE A 615 4.28 -15.43 -13.06
CA PHE A 615 4.02 -14.62 -14.23
C PHE A 615 2.89 -13.63 -13.94
N SER A 616 3.18 -12.35 -14.17
CA SER A 616 2.30 -11.22 -13.88
C SER A 616 1.92 -10.42 -15.11
N GLY A 617 2.26 -10.93 -16.30
CA GLY A 617 2.03 -10.26 -17.57
C GLY A 617 3.27 -9.53 -18.09
N ASN A 618 3.45 -9.54 -19.41
CA ASN A 618 4.49 -8.81 -20.11
C ASN A 618 3.88 -8.00 -21.27
N ALA A 619 4.71 -7.36 -22.08
CA ALA A 619 4.22 -6.59 -23.22
C ALA A 619 3.42 -7.45 -24.22
N ALA A 620 3.82 -8.70 -24.43
CA ALA A 620 3.14 -9.62 -25.34
C ALA A 620 1.77 -10.06 -24.81
N THR A 621 1.62 -10.34 -23.51
CA THR A 621 0.31 -10.71 -22.95
C THR A 621 -0.62 -9.52 -22.85
N ARG A 622 -0.12 -8.31 -22.54
CA ARG A 622 -0.92 -7.08 -22.64
C ARG A 622 -1.39 -6.82 -24.08
N TYR A 623 -0.54 -7.14 -25.06
CA TYR A 623 -0.91 -7.07 -26.46
C TYR A 623 -2.01 -8.11 -26.78
N GLY A 624 -1.86 -9.35 -26.31
CA GLY A 624 -2.90 -10.39 -26.40
C GLY A 624 -4.25 -9.92 -25.87
N ILE A 625 -4.31 -9.54 -24.60
CA ILE A 625 -5.53 -9.04 -23.93
C ILE A 625 -6.18 -7.89 -24.70
N ALA A 626 -5.38 -7.00 -25.30
CA ALA A 626 -5.93 -5.86 -26.03
C ALA A 626 -6.58 -6.26 -27.38
N HIS A 627 -6.15 -7.36 -28.01
CA HIS A 627 -6.55 -7.74 -29.37
C HIS A 627 -7.41 -9.02 -29.44
N GLU A 628 -7.43 -9.84 -28.40
CA GLU A 628 -8.11 -11.13 -28.38
C GLU A 628 -9.60 -11.01 -28.70
N ASP A 629 -10.31 -10.10 -28.02
CA ASP A 629 -11.74 -9.83 -28.30
C ASP A 629 -11.96 -9.40 -29.75
N MET A 630 -11.07 -8.58 -30.32
CA MET A 630 -11.18 -8.14 -31.72
C MET A 630 -10.95 -9.29 -32.71
N ALA A 631 -10.01 -10.19 -32.40
CA ALA A 631 -9.74 -11.37 -33.20
C ALA A 631 -10.91 -12.36 -33.13
N LYS A 632 -11.53 -12.52 -31.96
CA LYS A 632 -12.73 -13.33 -31.76
C LYS A 632 -13.90 -12.79 -32.58
N GLU A 633 -14.20 -11.49 -32.47
CA GLU A 633 -15.26 -10.83 -33.24
C GLU A 633 -15.07 -10.96 -34.77
N GLU A 634 -13.84 -10.87 -35.26
CA GLU A 634 -13.57 -11.02 -36.70
C GLU A 634 -13.71 -12.46 -37.16
N LEU A 635 -13.27 -13.42 -36.33
CA LEU A 635 -13.45 -14.84 -36.62
C LEU A 635 -14.94 -15.20 -36.66
N GLU A 636 -15.75 -14.72 -35.71
CA GLU A 636 -17.21 -14.92 -35.68
C GLU A 636 -17.89 -14.47 -36.98
N LYS A 637 -17.46 -13.34 -37.55
CA LYS A 637 -17.99 -12.85 -38.84
C LYS A 637 -17.61 -13.75 -40.01
N ILE A 638 -16.36 -14.23 -40.04
CA ILE A 638 -15.86 -15.10 -41.12
C ILE A 638 -16.58 -16.44 -41.10
N ILE A 639 -16.79 -17.02 -39.92
CA ILE A 639 -17.43 -18.33 -39.77
C ILE A 639 -18.97 -18.23 -39.74
N GLY A 640 -19.53 -17.04 -39.57
CA GLY A 640 -20.99 -16.81 -39.48
C GLY A 640 -21.65 -17.44 -38.24
N LYS A 641 -20.85 -17.77 -37.22
CA LYS A 641 -21.28 -18.45 -35.97
C LYS A 641 -20.73 -17.72 -34.76
N LYS A 642 -21.47 -17.77 -33.66
CA LYS A 642 -21.07 -17.18 -32.38
C LYS A 642 -20.12 -18.10 -31.63
N ILE A 643 -19.08 -17.55 -31.01
CA ILE A 643 -18.11 -18.31 -30.22
C ILE A 643 -18.45 -18.15 -28.74
N GLU A 644 -18.90 -19.23 -28.11
CA GLU A 644 -19.24 -19.23 -26.69
C GLU A 644 -17.99 -19.23 -25.79
N ASN A 645 -18.13 -18.74 -24.56
CA ASN A 645 -17.06 -18.77 -23.57
C ASN A 645 -16.95 -20.16 -22.96
N ALA A 646 -15.73 -20.63 -22.77
CA ALA A 646 -15.43 -21.97 -22.27
C ALA A 646 -14.82 -21.92 -20.86
N GLY A 647 -15.24 -22.84 -19.99
CA GLY A 647 -14.62 -23.06 -18.69
C GLY A 647 -13.41 -23.99 -18.74
N LEU A 648 -13.11 -24.60 -17.59
CA LEU A 648 -12.11 -25.66 -17.47
C LEU A 648 -12.75 -27.03 -17.72
N PHE A 649 -12.34 -27.69 -18.79
CA PHE A 649 -12.70 -29.07 -19.12
C PHE A 649 -11.71 -30.02 -18.46
N VAL A 650 -12.22 -30.99 -17.69
CA VAL A 650 -11.45 -32.07 -17.08
C VAL A 650 -11.68 -33.35 -17.88
N ASP A 651 -10.62 -34.08 -18.18
CA ASP A 651 -10.74 -35.36 -18.88
C ASP A 651 -11.49 -36.37 -18.00
N THR A 652 -12.50 -37.06 -18.54
CA THR A 652 -13.38 -37.96 -17.77
C THR A 652 -12.64 -39.20 -17.26
N ASN A 653 -11.63 -39.67 -17.98
CA ASN A 653 -10.87 -40.89 -17.68
C ASN A 653 -9.58 -40.57 -16.91
N LEU A 654 -8.85 -39.57 -17.37
CA LEU A 654 -7.55 -39.14 -16.86
C LEU A 654 -7.70 -37.77 -16.19
N GLN A 655 -8.45 -37.72 -15.10
CA GLN A 655 -8.86 -36.46 -14.47
C GLN A 655 -7.70 -35.56 -14.02
N PHE A 656 -6.47 -36.06 -13.91
CA PHE A 656 -5.30 -35.20 -13.73
C PHE A 656 -4.98 -34.32 -14.95
N LEU A 657 -5.67 -34.47 -16.09
CA LEU A 657 -5.58 -33.65 -17.29
C LEU A 657 -6.75 -32.65 -17.38
N ALA A 658 -6.45 -31.43 -17.84
CA ALA A 658 -7.48 -30.42 -18.09
C ALA A 658 -7.13 -29.48 -19.26
N ALA A 659 -8.14 -28.86 -19.86
CA ALA A 659 -7.97 -27.83 -20.89
C ALA A 659 -8.98 -26.69 -20.69
N SER A 660 -8.62 -25.48 -21.13
CA SER A 660 -9.50 -24.32 -21.08
C SER A 660 -9.34 -23.61 -22.43
N PRO A 661 -10.16 -23.94 -23.44
CA PRO A 661 -10.08 -23.32 -24.75
C PRO A 661 -10.50 -21.84 -24.71
N ASP A 662 -10.12 -21.06 -25.72
CA ASP A 662 -10.46 -19.64 -25.80
C ASP A 662 -11.95 -19.44 -26.18
N GLY A 663 -12.58 -20.45 -26.78
CA GLY A 663 -14.02 -20.52 -26.97
C GLY A 663 -14.51 -21.81 -27.62
N LEU A 664 -15.82 -21.96 -27.69
CA LEU A 664 -16.51 -23.11 -28.30
C LEU A 664 -17.37 -22.65 -29.48
N ILE A 665 -17.43 -23.48 -30.52
CA ILE A 665 -18.32 -23.31 -31.67
C ILE A 665 -19.23 -24.55 -31.69
N ASP A 666 -20.53 -24.32 -31.53
CA ASP A 666 -21.53 -25.38 -31.44
C ASP A 666 -21.13 -26.44 -30.38
N ASN A 667 -21.36 -27.73 -30.66
CA ASN A 667 -21.09 -28.83 -29.73
C ASN A 667 -19.73 -29.52 -29.95
N ASP A 668 -19.16 -29.44 -31.16
CA ASP A 668 -18.04 -30.31 -31.58
C ASP A 668 -16.78 -29.54 -32.02
N SER A 669 -16.72 -28.22 -31.82
CA SER A 669 -15.58 -27.41 -32.26
C SER A 669 -15.11 -26.42 -31.19
N LEU A 670 -13.80 -26.20 -31.13
CA LEU A 670 -13.17 -25.25 -30.22
C LEU A 670 -12.31 -24.24 -30.96
N VAL A 671 -12.02 -23.13 -30.30
CA VAL A 671 -11.20 -22.04 -30.81
C VAL A 671 -10.02 -21.78 -29.88
N GLU A 672 -8.84 -21.60 -30.47
CA GLU A 672 -7.63 -21.11 -29.80
C GLU A 672 -7.13 -19.87 -30.56
N ILE A 673 -7.13 -18.72 -29.91
CA ILE A 673 -6.77 -17.42 -30.47
C ILE A 673 -5.34 -17.07 -30.05
N LYS A 674 -4.54 -16.60 -31.00
CA LYS A 674 -3.18 -16.10 -30.74
C LYS A 674 -2.95 -14.75 -31.42
N CYS A 675 -2.61 -13.75 -30.61
CA CYS A 675 -2.27 -12.41 -31.09
C CYS A 675 -0.78 -12.08 -30.83
N PRO A 676 0.16 -12.55 -31.66
CA PRO A 676 1.58 -12.32 -31.45
C PRO A 676 1.99 -10.88 -31.77
N ALA A 677 2.60 -10.17 -30.81
CA ALA A 677 3.07 -8.79 -31.01
C ALA A 677 4.12 -8.66 -32.14
N SER A 678 4.86 -9.73 -32.44
CA SER A 678 5.83 -9.79 -33.56
C SER A 678 5.17 -9.70 -34.93
N ALA A 679 3.93 -10.18 -35.09
CA ALA A 679 3.19 -10.11 -36.35
C ALA A 679 2.88 -8.66 -36.77
N LYS A 680 2.93 -7.70 -35.84
CA LYS A 680 2.79 -6.26 -36.14
C LYS A 680 3.79 -5.79 -37.20
N LYS A 681 5.03 -6.32 -37.19
CA LYS A 681 6.10 -5.95 -38.15
C LYS A 681 5.91 -6.60 -39.53
N PHE A 682 5.22 -7.73 -39.60
CA PHE A 682 5.00 -8.47 -40.84
C PHE A 682 4.01 -7.75 -41.76
N TYR A 683 2.95 -7.14 -41.21
CA TYR A 683 1.99 -6.36 -41.99
C TYR A 683 2.55 -5.03 -42.50
N SER A 684 3.45 -4.37 -41.75
CA SER A 684 4.10 -3.13 -42.22
C SER A 684 5.09 -3.36 -43.36
N ARG A 685 5.71 -4.55 -43.46
CA ARG A 685 6.68 -4.87 -44.52
C ARG A 685 6.04 -5.28 -45.84
N ARG A 686 4.88 -5.95 -45.84
CA ARG A 686 4.19 -6.34 -47.08
C ARG A 686 3.63 -5.17 -47.90
N ARG A 687 3.38 -4.00 -47.28
CA ARG A 687 2.95 -2.80 -48.03
C ARG A 687 4.07 -2.12 -48.80
N ASN A 688 5.33 -2.21 -48.33
CA ASN A 688 6.49 -1.64 -49.03
C ASN A 688 6.99 -2.50 -50.21
N PHE A 689 6.32 -3.61 -50.53
CA PHE A 689 6.67 -4.46 -51.68
C PHE A 689 5.69 -4.30 -52.85
N ASN A 690 4.61 -3.52 -52.68
CA ASN A 690 3.62 -3.22 -53.71
C ASN A 690 3.58 -1.71 -54.05
N GLU A 691 4.67 -0.97 -53.79
CA GLU A 691 4.92 0.36 -54.36
C GLU A 691 6.01 0.27 -55.42
#